data_AF-A0A812MWG0-F1
#
_entry.id   AF-A0A812MWG0-F1
#
_cell.length_a   1.000
_cell.length_b   1.000
_cell.length_c   1.000
_cell.angle_alpha   90.00
_cell.angle_beta   90.00
_cell.angle_gamma   90.00
#
_symmetry.space_group_name_H-M   'P 1'
#
loop_
_entity.id
_entity.type
_entity.pdbx_description
1 polymer ?
#
loop_
_entity_poly.entity_id
_entity_poly.type
_entity_poly.pdbx_seq_one_letter_code
_entity_poly.pdbx_strand_id
1 'polypeptide(L)'
;MVGTWKKMSSEEIRLAQKWYDQESLAPSQIAQRLGRDKSVITRLLVKQVPRKKQGRRQLLTEPQVDQLLRRLHQMIVSADAKYHVTVQMLRKATKTKASERIILEALHRRGVYFRKLREKPLLTAEDIRARFAFAKRYKDKSASWWNCNVHAFLDGKHFKTYLTSAARKMAAQHRTFGAYRAPGRGLSGGYVKPKKGLAASTGSKSCLVMGAIGKGRVLLWHVVPSGRWTGQAAADMYAGPLKAAVERAWPRKRQHAVLEDNDPTGFQSNKGKMAKCESGISTFAIPKRSPDLNPMDFCIWSEINRRLRRQEAKWSAAKRETRPQYLARLRRTARKLPESLITSAIGDMKRRCQPQNKAVSARCAFFHALHGKTQTIVLLAMPAVLSRPLRRLRDKTWLGFELLDEEPAWHKRICFRLETDADEPLVPVQQYSYLQEESLQPECSQASKQVYLVTLPALRRLSDADSKPGLQCPSTWDHETVARVLLDAFQRPVCSNNNAAWGHSVQLEAFVVFREHHAPRDGEARGPAHWHIALKASSCFRFAAFKRALSVHHGIASHWSCSRTGYWSAVRYGYLPSPTKPQDALDPSPFTWARDGCHRKLFEVCQEPTTANALSRRRETKVKAAYEEGKPEPRPSEIDLYAIIVRHGFRNTDDDHTAAERLIQWLKQYGSPGLVSFAFKNRQKLPGIIDDVWSWENVDDFLQANALTRKQRLQQALTEPCQCGGMWLQCAVQLLQRNHIHIPDICSHLQRSLLLGRREDVPVVVLMGRFGGEGKSFLLSPLRTLFGVENVQATPQPGSFPLLGLERRKAVLLDEWAFDTSVLALPTQLLWYEGKPFPLTRPQNKDFNGHLLYQGTAPIFVTCKEKELAPIVSKAHEAAQLGKPSEWTMLLRRLRLFTFTVPFPVSTCKIPECATCFARLLNSYAVPMN
;
A
#
# COMPACT_ATOMS: atom_id res chain seq x y z
N MET A 1 65.72 28.96 7.73
CA MET A 1 64.50 28.65 8.51
C MET A 1 63.31 29.33 7.84
N VAL A 2 62.47 28.58 7.12
CA VAL A 2 61.29 29.13 6.44
C VAL A 2 60.23 29.39 7.51
N GLY A 3 60.12 30.64 7.96
CA GLY A 3 59.16 31.06 8.97
C GLY A 3 57.72 30.80 8.50
N THR A 4 57.03 29.91 9.19
CA THR A 4 55.59 29.67 9.00
C THR A 4 54.81 30.98 9.07
N TRP A 5 54.14 31.33 7.98
CA TRP A 5 53.34 32.55 7.84
C TRP A 5 52.16 32.53 8.84
N LYS A 6 52.34 33.15 10.01
CA LYS A 6 51.32 33.14 11.08
C LYS A 6 50.37 34.32 10.87
N LYS A 7 49.07 34.08 10.75
CA LYS A 7 48.07 35.16 10.56
C LYS A 7 47.97 36.03 11.83
N MET A 8 47.85 37.36 11.68
CA MET A 8 47.56 38.25 12.82
C MET A 8 46.15 37.97 13.36
N SER A 9 46.07 37.78 14.67
CA SER A 9 44.85 37.66 15.46
C SER A 9 44.07 38.97 15.48
N SER A 10 42.79 38.89 15.83
CA SER A 10 41.92 40.07 15.96
C SER A 10 42.47 41.08 16.99
N GLU A 11 43.13 40.58 18.03
CA GLU A 11 43.69 41.40 19.10
C GLU A 11 44.97 42.11 18.67
N GLU A 12 45.86 41.42 17.95
CA GLU A 12 47.06 42.04 17.35
C GLU A 12 46.67 43.16 16.37
N ILE A 13 45.58 42.98 15.62
CA ILE A 13 45.07 44.01 14.69
C ILE A 13 44.54 45.22 15.47
N ARG A 14 43.74 44.97 16.52
CA ARG A 14 43.19 46.03 17.38
C ARG A 14 44.31 46.85 18.03
N LEU A 15 45.33 46.18 18.55
CA LEU A 15 46.50 46.83 19.17
C LEU A 15 47.33 47.60 18.14
N ALA A 16 47.56 47.02 16.95
CA ALA A 16 48.27 47.71 15.88
C ALA A 16 47.54 48.99 15.44
N GLN A 17 46.20 48.95 15.32
CA GLN A 17 45.39 50.12 14.97
C GLN A 17 45.42 51.17 16.10
N LYS A 18 45.25 50.74 17.36
CA LYS A 18 45.34 51.63 18.52
C LYS A 18 46.69 52.36 18.56
N TRP A 19 47.79 51.61 18.42
CA TRP A 19 49.15 52.16 18.48
C TRP A 19 49.47 53.10 17.32
N TYR A 20 48.85 52.87 16.16
CA TYR A 20 49.04 53.71 14.99
C TYR A 20 48.19 54.99 15.06
N ASP A 21 46.91 54.87 15.39
CA ASP A 21 45.96 55.99 15.34
C ASP A 21 46.00 56.86 16.60
N GLN A 22 46.25 56.27 17.78
CA GLN A 22 46.18 56.99 19.07
C GLN A 22 47.56 57.33 19.64
N GLU A 23 48.55 56.46 19.42
CA GLU A 23 49.91 56.63 19.96
C GLU A 23 50.91 57.10 18.89
N SER A 24 50.44 57.34 17.64
CA SER A 24 51.24 57.83 16.50
C SER A 24 52.53 57.06 16.23
N LEU A 25 52.57 55.76 16.56
CA LEU A 25 53.76 54.93 16.39
C LEU A 25 53.97 54.54 14.92
N ALA A 26 55.21 54.58 14.46
CA ALA A 26 55.54 54.22 13.08
C ALA A 26 55.31 52.71 12.84
N PRO A 27 54.91 52.29 11.62
CA PRO A 27 54.65 50.88 11.30
C PRO A 27 55.82 49.91 11.59
N SER A 28 57.07 50.39 11.54
CA SER A 28 58.26 49.61 11.92
C SER A 28 58.31 49.30 13.42
N GLN A 29 57.96 50.25 14.28
CA GLN A 29 57.96 50.10 15.74
C GLN A 29 56.83 49.15 16.17
N ILE A 30 55.65 49.29 15.55
CA ILE A 30 54.51 48.40 15.78
C ILE A 30 54.84 46.96 15.35
N ALA A 31 55.53 46.81 14.21
CA ALA A 31 55.98 45.51 13.71
C ALA A 31 56.95 44.82 14.69
N GLN A 32 57.91 45.56 15.24
CA GLN A 32 58.83 45.04 16.24
C GLN A 32 58.10 44.64 17.54
N ARG A 33 57.18 45.48 18.04
CA ARG A 33 56.39 45.19 19.25
C ARG A 33 55.51 43.95 19.12
N LEU A 34 54.99 43.68 17.93
CA LEU A 34 54.13 42.51 17.67
C LEU A 34 54.91 41.29 17.14
N GLY A 35 56.24 41.40 16.96
CA GLY A 35 57.06 40.34 16.36
C GLY A 35 56.63 39.99 14.94
N ARG A 36 56.24 40.99 14.14
CA ARG A 36 55.74 40.85 12.76
C ARG A 36 56.64 41.56 11.76
N ASP A 37 56.54 41.18 10.49
CA ASP A 37 57.20 41.91 9.42
C ASP A 37 56.60 43.30 9.23
N LYS A 38 57.48 44.31 9.07
CA LYS A 38 57.10 45.69 8.73
C LYS A 38 56.13 45.74 7.56
N SER A 39 56.37 44.92 6.53
CA SER A 39 55.53 44.86 5.32
C SER A 39 54.08 44.44 5.62
N VAL A 40 53.84 43.59 6.63
CA VAL A 40 52.51 43.13 7.03
C VAL A 40 51.76 44.25 7.76
N ILE A 41 52.43 44.96 8.66
CA ILE A 41 51.86 46.09 9.41
C ILE A 41 51.58 47.28 8.48
N THR A 42 52.49 47.59 7.55
CA THR A 42 52.28 48.64 6.54
C THR A 42 51.10 48.32 5.62
N ARG A 43 50.90 47.04 5.22
CA ARG A 43 49.72 46.65 4.43
C ARG A 43 48.41 46.80 5.20
N LEU A 44 48.43 46.54 6.51
CA LEU A 44 47.27 46.62 7.38
C LEU A 44 46.85 48.07 7.65
N LEU A 45 47.81 48.91 8.05
CA LEU A 45 47.54 50.24 8.61
C LEU A 45 47.62 51.35 7.56
N VAL A 46 48.61 51.28 6.66
CA VAL A 46 48.87 52.35 5.68
C VAL A 46 48.16 52.08 4.36
N LYS A 47 48.35 50.88 3.78
CA LYS A 47 47.76 50.56 2.46
C LYS A 47 46.28 50.14 2.54
N GLN A 48 45.78 49.81 3.73
CA GLN A 48 44.41 49.37 4.01
C GLN A 48 43.85 48.37 2.99
N VAL A 49 44.69 47.47 2.46
CA VAL A 49 44.29 46.60 1.34
C VAL A 49 43.15 45.69 1.82
N PRO A 50 41.97 45.71 1.15
CA PRO A 50 40.86 44.86 1.55
C PRO A 50 41.30 43.40 1.52
N ARG A 51 41.22 42.72 2.66
CA ARG A 51 41.54 41.30 2.73
C ARG A 51 40.58 40.54 1.80
N LYS A 52 41.13 39.91 0.75
CA LYS A 52 40.37 38.91 -0.03
C LYS A 52 39.85 37.86 0.96
N LYS A 53 38.54 37.57 0.92
CA LYS A 53 37.94 36.49 1.72
C LYS A 53 38.66 35.19 1.39
N GLN A 54 39.55 34.75 2.29
CA GLN A 54 40.22 33.46 2.19
C GLN A 54 39.26 32.38 2.68
N GLY A 55 39.00 31.41 1.80
CA GLY A 55 38.13 30.26 2.07
C GLY A 55 37.45 29.79 0.80
N ARG A 56 37.06 28.51 0.77
CA ARG A 56 36.26 27.93 -0.33
C ARG A 56 34.94 28.71 -0.43
N ARG A 57 34.58 29.15 -1.65
CA ARG A 57 33.28 29.81 -1.90
C ARG A 57 32.16 28.92 -1.38
N GLN A 58 31.16 29.52 -0.73
CA GLN A 58 29.99 28.78 -0.26
C GLN A 58 29.29 28.15 -1.46
N LEU A 59 29.04 26.84 -1.37
CA LEU A 59 28.48 26.05 -2.47
C LEU A 59 26.99 26.32 -2.69
N LEU A 60 26.29 26.78 -1.66
CA LEU A 60 24.89 27.20 -1.72
C LEU A 60 24.81 28.69 -1.39
N THR A 61 24.19 29.47 -2.28
CA THR A 61 23.82 30.86 -2.04
C THR A 61 22.53 30.95 -1.20
N GLU A 62 22.29 32.07 -0.52
CA GLU A 62 21.06 32.25 0.27
C GLU A 62 19.76 32.04 -0.55
N PRO A 63 19.65 32.52 -1.81
CA PRO A 63 18.48 32.22 -2.65
C PRO A 63 18.30 30.72 -2.94
N GLN A 64 19.40 29.98 -3.11
CA GLN A 64 19.35 28.53 -3.31
C GLN A 64 18.86 27.81 -2.03
N VAL A 65 19.25 28.31 -0.85
CA VAL A 65 18.74 27.81 0.43
C VAL A 65 17.24 28.08 0.58
N ASP A 66 16.76 29.25 0.16
CA ASP A 66 15.32 29.57 0.15
C ASP A 66 14.54 28.70 -0.83
N GLN A 67 15.11 28.39 -2.00
CA GLN A 67 14.55 27.44 -2.94
C GLN A 67 14.47 26.03 -2.35
N LEU A 68 15.54 25.56 -1.68
CA LEU A 68 15.57 24.29 -0.97
C LEU A 68 14.49 24.22 0.10
N LEU A 69 14.28 25.28 0.89
CA LEU A 69 13.23 25.34 1.92
C LEU A 69 11.82 25.28 1.33
N ARG A 70 11.56 26.05 0.25
CA ARG A 70 10.27 26.01 -0.45
C ARG A 70 10.01 24.62 -1.03
N ARG A 71 11.01 24.01 -1.67
CA ARG A 71 10.87 22.68 -2.25
C ARG A 71 10.69 21.61 -1.18
N LEU A 72 11.43 21.69 -0.08
CA LEU A 72 11.26 20.81 1.07
C LEU A 72 9.83 20.88 1.63
N HIS A 73 9.30 22.09 1.79
CA HIS A 73 7.91 22.28 2.22
C HIS A 73 6.90 21.64 1.26
N GLN A 74 7.02 21.90 -0.05
CA GLN A 74 6.16 21.29 -1.06
C GLN A 74 6.21 19.76 -0.99
N MET A 75 7.41 19.18 -0.93
CA MET A 75 7.58 17.73 -0.84
C MET A 75 6.95 17.17 0.43
N ILE A 76 7.08 17.85 1.57
CA ILE A 76 6.46 17.42 2.83
C ILE A 76 4.93 17.45 2.73
N VAL A 77 4.37 18.49 2.11
CA VAL A 77 2.92 18.62 1.91
C VAL A 77 2.42 17.55 0.94
N SER A 78 3.11 17.31 -0.17
CA SER A 78 2.75 16.27 -1.15
C SER A 78 2.92 14.85 -0.60
N ALA A 79 3.90 14.63 0.28
CA ALA A 79 4.09 13.33 0.92
C ALA A 79 2.95 13.00 1.89
N ASP A 80 2.27 14.01 2.46
CA ASP A 80 1.12 13.86 3.37
C ASP A 80 1.36 12.81 4.47
N ALA A 81 2.57 12.81 5.04
CA ALA A 81 3.04 11.85 6.03
C ALA A 81 3.01 10.35 5.59
N LYS A 82 2.81 10.03 4.31
CA LYS A 82 2.87 8.67 3.77
C LYS A 82 4.29 8.10 3.77
N TYR A 83 5.31 8.96 3.66
CA TYR A 83 6.73 8.61 3.75
C TYR A 83 7.54 9.81 4.28
N HIS A 84 8.79 9.55 4.69
CA HIS A 84 9.70 10.58 5.18
C HIS A 84 10.37 11.32 4.01
N VAL A 85 10.28 12.65 3.99
CA VAL A 85 11.05 13.48 3.06
C VAL A 85 12.46 13.69 3.64
N THR A 86 13.46 13.09 2.99
CA THR A 86 14.87 13.18 3.42
C THR A 86 15.64 14.26 2.66
N VAL A 87 16.82 14.62 3.15
CA VAL A 87 17.72 15.56 2.46
C VAL A 87 18.19 15.01 1.11
N GLN A 88 18.37 13.69 1.00
CA GLN A 88 18.66 13.02 -0.27
C GLN A 88 17.54 13.25 -1.30
N MET A 89 16.27 13.09 -0.89
CA MET A 89 15.13 13.34 -1.77
C MET A 89 15.07 14.81 -2.19
N LEU A 90 15.32 15.73 -1.27
CA LEU A 90 15.39 17.16 -1.55
C LEU A 90 16.52 17.50 -2.54
N ARG A 91 17.69 16.89 -2.36
CA ARG A 91 18.85 17.04 -3.26
C ARG A 91 18.51 16.58 -4.67
N LYS A 92 17.94 15.37 -4.82
CA LYS A 92 17.50 14.82 -6.10
C LYS A 92 16.43 15.72 -6.76
N ALA A 93 15.45 16.18 -5.98
CA ALA A 93 14.36 17.01 -6.47
C ALA A 93 14.78 18.42 -6.90
N THR A 94 15.86 18.98 -6.31
CA THR A 94 16.39 20.30 -6.66
C THR A 94 17.57 20.25 -7.61
N LYS A 95 18.07 19.04 -7.95
CA LYS A 95 19.27 18.81 -8.77
C LYS A 95 20.48 19.63 -8.28
N THR A 96 20.56 19.88 -6.97
CA THR A 96 21.65 20.69 -6.43
C THR A 96 22.96 19.90 -6.41
N LYS A 97 24.06 20.56 -6.79
CA LYS A 97 25.41 20.01 -6.75
C LYS A 97 25.95 19.91 -5.31
N ALA A 98 25.27 20.53 -4.34
CA ALA A 98 25.65 20.44 -2.94
C ALA A 98 25.42 19.03 -2.36
N SER A 99 26.37 18.57 -1.54
CA SER A 99 26.22 17.31 -0.81
C SER A 99 25.08 17.40 0.21
N GLU A 100 24.53 16.26 0.61
CA GLU A 100 23.45 16.21 1.60
C GLU A 100 23.84 16.88 2.91
N ARG A 101 25.10 16.74 3.33
CA ARG A 101 25.65 17.43 4.48
C ARG A 101 25.55 18.96 4.36
N ILE A 102 25.93 19.53 3.22
CA ILE A 102 25.89 20.98 3.00
C ILE A 102 24.45 21.50 3.01
N ILE A 103 23.51 20.74 2.42
CA ILE A 103 22.08 21.07 2.45
C ILE A 103 21.55 21.01 3.89
N LEU A 104 21.87 19.94 4.63
CA LEU A 104 21.45 19.77 6.01
C LEU A 104 21.99 20.89 6.91
N GLU A 105 23.26 21.27 6.76
CA GLU A 105 23.86 22.41 7.46
C GLU A 105 23.18 23.74 7.10
N ALA A 106 22.78 23.94 5.84
CA ALA A 106 22.02 25.11 5.43
C ALA A 106 20.62 25.14 6.07
N LEU A 107 19.92 24.00 6.13
CA LEU A 107 18.63 23.87 6.80
C LEU A 107 18.75 24.13 8.32
N HIS A 108 19.77 23.55 8.97
CA HIS A 108 20.04 23.77 10.39
C HIS A 108 20.36 25.24 10.70
N ARG A 109 21.12 25.92 9.84
CA ARG A 109 21.37 27.38 9.96
C ARG A 109 20.08 28.19 9.89
N ARG A 110 19.04 27.69 9.21
CA ARG A 110 17.69 28.26 9.15
C ARG A 110 16.74 27.71 10.23
N GLY A 111 17.26 26.93 11.20
CA GLY A 111 16.48 26.39 12.31
C GLY A 111 15.56 25.22 11.95
N VAL A 112 15.75 24.61 10.78
CA VAL A 112 14.93 23.49 10.29
C VAL A 112 15.62 22.17 10.62
N TYR A 113 15.01 21.39 11.50
CA TYR A 113 15.54 20.10 11.98
C TYR A 113 14.54 18.99 11.74
N PHE A 114 15.04 17.76 11.58
CA PHE A 114 14.19 16.58 11.61
C PHE A 114 13.59 16.40 13.00
N ARG A 115 12.26 16.39 13.10
CA ARG A 115 11.52 16.22 14.35
C ARG A 115 10.47 15.14 14.16
N LYS A 116 10.18 14.38 15.23
CA LYS A 116 9.06 13.44 15.21
C LYS A 116 7.76 14.19 14.88
N LEU A 117 6.97 13.64 13.95
CA LEU A 117 5.64 14.15 13.62
C LEU A 117 4.75 14.16 14.86
N ARG A 118 3.90 15.19 14.98
CA ARG A 118 2.95 15.31 16.08
C ARG A 118 1.72 14.44 15.77
N GLU A 119 1.40 13.51 16.66
CA GLU A 119 0.17 12.74 16.62
C GLU A 119 -0.99 13.66 17.04
N LYS A 120 -1.86 14.03 16.09
CA LYS A 120 -3.03 14.88 16.30
C LYS A 120 -4.25 14.27 15.57
N PRO A 121 -5.48 14.47 16.07
CA PRO A 121 -6.67 14.12 15.29
C PRO A 121 -6.66 14.92 13.99
N LEU A 122 -6.89 14.22 12.87
CA LEU A 122 -7.06 14.86 11.57
C LEU A 122 -8.38 15.65 11.62
N LEU A 123 -8.29 16.96 11.38
CA LEU A 123 -9.42 17.86 11.36
C LEU A 123 -9.99 17.92 9.95
N THR A 124 -11.30 17.76 9.83
CA THR A 124 -12.02 18.03 8.58
C THR A 124 -12.13 19.54 8.34
N ALA A 125 -12.53 19.96 7.13
CA ALA A 125 -12.78 21.37 6.85
C ALA A 125 -13.90 21.94 7.75
N GLU A 126 -14.92 21.13 8.06
CA GLU A 126 -15.99 21.49 8.99
C GLU A 126 -15.46 21.68 10.42
N ASP A 127 -14.61 20.76 10.90
CA ASP A 127 -13.97 20.89 12.23
C ASP A 127 -13.17 22.20 12.31
N ILE A 128 -12.42 22.55 11.26
CA ILE A 128 -11.64 23.79 11.21
C ILE A 128 -12.56 25.01 11.29
N ARG A 129 -13.65 25.04 10.51
CA ARG A 129 -14.64 26.14 10.56
C ARG A 129 -15.28 26.27 11.93
N ALA A 130 -15.74 25.17 12.52
CA ALA A 130 -16.37 25.16 13.84
C ALA A 130 -15.41 25.63 14.94
N ARG A 131 -14.15 25.18 14.89
CA ARG A 131 -13.08 25.63 15.80
C ARG A 131 -12.76 27.10 15.64
N PHE A 132 -12.70 27.60 14.41
CA PHE A 132 -12.48 29.01 14.15
C PHE A 132 -13.65 29.88 14.63
N ALA A 133 -14.90 29.46 14.41
CA ALA A 133 -16.08 30.15 14.91
C ALA A 133 -16.10 30.23 16.45
N PHE A 134 -15.77 29.12 17.12
CA PHE A 134 -15.63 29.09 18.58
C PHE A 134 -14.54 30.03 19.07
N ALA A 135 -13.35 29.97 18.48
CA ALA A 135 -12.24 30.87 18.82
C ALA A 135 -12.64 32.34 18.62
N LYS A 136 -13.25 32.69 17.48
CA LYS A 136 -13.73 34.05 17.20
C LYS A 136 -14.76 34.53 18.22
N ARG A 137 -15.65 33.66 18.70
CA ARG A 137 -16.68 33.99 19.70
C ARG A 137 -16.10 34.26 21.09
N TYR A 138 -15.00 33.58 21.46
CA TYR A 138 -14.47 33.60 22.83
C TYR A 138 -13.03 34.15 22.97
N LYS A 139 -12.39 34.62 21.89
CA LYS A 139 -11.02 35.16 21.89
C LYS A 139 -10.80 36.32 22.86
N ASP A 140 -11.84 37.12 23.10
CA ASP A 140 -11.76 38.34 23.93
C ASP A 140 -12.12 38.06 25.40
N LYS A 141 -12.48 36.81 25.75
CA LYS A 141 -12.78 36.43 27.13
C LYS A 141 -11.49 36.33 27.95
N SER A 142 -11.47 37.03 29.09
CA SER A 142 -10.32 37.04 30.00
C SER A 142 -10.16 35.70 30.74
N ALA A 143 -8.98 35.46 31.31
CA ALA A 143 -8.74 34.28 32.14
C ALA A 143 -9.68 34.23 33.36
N SER A 144 -9.99 35.39 33.95
CA SER A 144 -10.98 35.52 35.03
C SER A 144 -12.38 35.15 34.54
N TRP A 145 -12.77 35.59 33.33
CA TRP A 145 -14.08 35.25 32.77
C TRP A 145 -14.30 33.74 32.70
N TRP A 146 -13.31 32.98 32.19
CA TRP A 146 -13.39 31.51 32.11
C TRP A 146 -13.53 30.85 33.48
N ASN A 147 -12.82 31.34 34.49
CA ASN A 147 -12.88 30.81 35.85
C ASN A 147 -14.20 31.13 36.58
N CYS A 148 -14.89 32.20 36.20
CA CYS A 148 -16.10 32.67 36.86
C CYS A 148 -17.41 32.31 36.14
N ASN A 149 -17.39 32.14 34.80
CA ASN A 149 -18.60 31.98 34.00
C ASN A 149 -18.81 30.55 33.48
N VAL A 150 -17.75 29.73 33.43
CA VAL A 150 -17.86 28.29 33.17
C VAL A 150 -17.67 27.57 34.50
N HIS A 151 -18.77 27.03 35.02
CA HIS A 151 -18.87 26.57 36.41
C HIS A 151 -18.22 25.20 36.61
N ALA A 152 -18.17 24.37 35.57
CA ALA A 152 -17.42 23.12 35.55
C ALA A 152 -16.90 22.79 34.14
N PHE A 153 -15.71 22.20 34.06
CA PHE A 153 -15.13 21.61 32.85
C PHE A 153 -15.07 20.09 33.05
N LEU A 154 -15.87 19.35 32.30
CA LEU A 154 -16.13 17.93 32.44
C LEU A 154 -15.41 17.13 31.34
N ASP A 155 -14.86 15.98 31.71
CA ASP A 155 -14.34 15.01 30.75
C ASP A 155 -14.26 13.59 31.35
N GLY A 156 -14.17 12.57 30.50
CA GLY A 156 -14.03 11.16 30.86
C GLY A 156 -12.67 10.58 30.48
N LYS A 157 -12.00 9.89 31.42
CA LYS A 157 -10.72 9.21 31.16
C LYS A 157 -10.68 7.76 31.63
N HIS A 158 -10.21 6.89 30.75
CA HIS A 158 -9.78 5.54 31.13
C HIS A 158 -8.39 5.55 31.78
N PHE A 159 -8.31 5.17 33.05
CA PHE A 159 -7.06 4.92 33.76
C PHE A 159 -6.75 3.41 33.77
N LYS A 160 -5.56 3.04 33.28
CA LYS A 160 -5.04 1.69 33.46
C LYS A 160 -4.64 1.48 34.93
N THR A 161 -5.08 0.38 35.52
CA THR A 161 -4.83 0.03 36.93
C THR A 161 -3.47 -0.65 37.07
N TYR A 162 -2.54 -0.02 37.80
CA TYR A 162 -1.15 -0.48 37.96
C TYR A 162 -0.91 -1.00 39.38
N LEU A 163 -1.40 -2.21 39.66
CA LEU A 163 -1.43 -2.80 41.01
C LEU A 163 -0.07 -3.39 41.44
N THR A 164 0.75 -3.84 40.48
CA THR A 164 2.04 -4.49 40.72
C THR A 164 3.23 -3.64 40.29
N SER A 165 4.42 -3.94 40.80
CA SER A 165 5.67 -3.26 40.41
C SER A 165 5.99 -3.44 38.93
N ALA A 166 5.75 -4.62 38.36
CA ALA A 166 5.89 -4.89 36.93
C ALA A 166 4.99 -3.98 36.07
N ALA A 167 3.71 -3.84 36.46
CA ALA A 167 2.77 -2.97 35.76
C ALA A 167 3.19 -1.49 35.84
N ARG A 168 3.71 -1.05 36.99
CA ARG A 168 4.25 0.31 37.17
C ARG A 168 5.54 0.57 36.38
N LYS A 169 6.44 -0.41 36.31
CA LYS A 169 7.67 -0.37 35.48
C LYS A 169 7.30 -0.18 34.00
N MET A 170 6.31 -0.91 33.51
CA MET A 170 5.81 -0.76 32.15
C MET A 170 5.24 0.64 31.87
N ALA A 171 4.47 1.19 32.82
CA ALA A 171 3.97 2.56 32.72
C ALA A 171 5.12 3.59 32.63
N ALA A 172 6.19 3.40 33.42
CA ALA A 172 7.38 4.25 33.38
C ALA A 172 8.13 4.12 32.03
N GLN A 173 8.34 2.90 31.53
CA GLN A 173 8.96 2.65 30.22
C GLN A 173 8.18 3.33 29.08
N HIS A 174 6.84 3.34 29.14
CA HIS A 174 6.03 4.04 28.15
C HIS A 174 6.23 5.57 28.13
N ARG A 175 6.77 6.17 29.20
CA ARG A 175 7.07 7.60 29.30
C ARG A 175 8.47 7.95 28.77
N THR A 176 9.43 7.02 28.82
CA THR A 176 10.79 7.25 28.33
C THR A 176 10.77 7.65 26.85
N PHE A 177 11.48 8.74 26.52
CA PHE A 177 11.53 9.31 25.16
C PHE A 177 12.56 8.60 24.27
N GLY A 178 13.71 8.22 24.84
CA GLY A 178 14.79 7.51 24.16
C GLY A 178 15.93 7.23 25.13
N ALA A 179 17.03 6.67 24.61
CA ALA A 179 18.27 6.41 25.34
C ALA A 179 19.47 6.72 24.42
N TYR A 180 20.54 7.26 24.99
CA TYR A 180 21.84 7.35 24.30
C TYR A 180 22.40 5.94 24.15
N ARG A 181 22.82 5.53 22.94
CA ARG A 181 23.30 4.17 22.67
C ARG A 181 24.32 4.13 21.53
N ALA A 182 25.26 3.18 21.62
CA ALA A 182 26.15 2.81 20.54
C ALA A 182 25.44 1.93 19.48
N PRO A 183 25.96 1.83 18.24
CA PRO A 183 25.51 0.84 17.25
C PRO A 183 25.48 -0.58 17.82
N GLY A 184 24.57 -1.43 17.35
CA GLY A 184 24.39 -2.82 17.82
C GLY A 184 23.64 -2.98 19.16
N ARG A 185 23.65 -1.99 20.06
CA ARG A 185 22.94 -2.05 21.36
C ARG A 185 21.42 -1.85 21.26
N GLY A 186 20.90 -1.61 20.06
CA GLY A 186 19.53 -1.15 19.85
C GLY A 186 18.43 -2.14 20.23
N LEU A 187 18.76 -3.43 20.32
CA LEU A 187 17.85 -4.52 20.69
C LEU A 187 18.08 -5.04 22.10
N SER A 188 19.13 -4.57 22.80
CA SER A 188 19.44 -5.00 24.15
C SER A 188 18.42 -4.45 25.16
N GLY A 189 18.22 -5.17 26.26
CA GLY A 189 17.37 -4.74 27.38
C GLY A 189 17.75 -3.33 27.86
N GLY A 190 16.74 -2.48 28.09
CA GLY A 190 16.95 -1.07 28.45
C GLY A 190 16.98 -0.09 27.26
N TYR A 191 17.29 -0.56 26.06
CA TYR A 191 17.25 0.23 24.81
C TYR A 191 16.00 -0.01 23.97
N VAL A 192 15.16 -0.96 24.39
CA VAL A 192 13.89 -1.31 23.76
C VAL A 192 12.73 -0.88 24.66
N LYS A 193 11.73 -0.26 24.05
CA LYS A 193 10.49 0.16 24.69
C LYS A 193 9.37 -0.82 24.37
N PRO A 194 8.53 -1.23 25.33
CA PRO A 194 7.33 -2.01 25.03
C PRO A 194 6.45 -1.30 24.00
N LYS A 195 6.03 -2.01 22.95
CA LYS A 195 5.25 -1.45 21.84
C LYS A 195 3.90 -0.93 22.35
N LYS A 196 3.53 0.31 21.99
CA LYS A 196 2.19 0.84 22.23
C LYS A 196 1.20 0.11 21.30
N GLY A 197 0.20 -0.57 21.84
CA GLY A 197 -0.89 -1.19 21.08
C GLY A 197 -0.99 -2.72 21.18
N LEU A 198 0.07 -3.42 21.61
CA LEU A 198 -0.08 -4.78 22.11
C LEU A 198 -0.76 -4.70 23.48
N ALA A 199 -1.83 -5.47 23.70
CA ALA A 199 -2.61 -5.48 24.92
C ALA A 199 -1.79 -6.08 26.08
N ALA A 200 -0.81 -5.32 26.57
CA ALA A 200 -0.06 -5.68 27.75
C ALA A 200 -1.01 -5.59 28.95
N SER A 201 -1.47 -6.75 29.41
CA SER A 201 -2.37 -6.87 30.55
C SER A 201 -1.63 -6.41 31.80
N THR A 202 -2.17 -5.40 32.49
CA THR A 202 -1.68 -5.01 33.83
C THR A 202 -2.20 -5.96 34.91
N GLY A 203 -2.91 -7.04 34.52
CA GLY A 203 -3.55 -8.00 35.42
C GLY A 203 -4.87 -7.48 36.02
N SER A 204 -5.39 -6.33 35.57
CA SER A 204 -6.61 -5.73 36.12
C SER A 204 -7.34 -4.85 35.11
N LYS A 205 -8.68 -4.81 35.20
CA LYS A 205 -9.53 -3.95 34.36
C LYS A 205 -9.20 -2.47 34.60
N SER A 206 -9.13 -1.68 33.53
CA SER A 206 -9.05 -0.21 33.62
C SER A 206 -10.31 0.36 34.25
N CYS A 207 -10.20 1.53 34.89
CA CYS A 207 -11.35 2.28 35.39
C CYS A 207 -11.65 3.49 34.51
N LEU A 208 -12.92 3.71 34.20
CA LEU A 208 -13.40 4.95 33.60
C LEU A 208 -13.74 5.93 34.72
N VAL A 209 -13.20 7.13 34.64
CA VAL A 209 -13.46 8.21 35.61
C VAL A 209 -13.98 9.43 34.87
N MET A 210 -15.12 9.94 35.31
CA MET A 210 -15.63 11.26 34.96
C MET A 210 -15.12 12.26 35.99
N GLY A 211 -14.38 13.27 35.51
CA GLY A 211 -13.84 14.34 36.35
C GLY A 211 -14.36 15.69 35.91
N ALA A 212 -14.64 16.56 36.87
CA ALA A 212 -14.96 17.95 36.60
C ALA A 212 -14.13 18.89 37.45
N ILE A 213 -13.62 19.97 36.86
CA ILE A 213 -12.90 21.04 37.57
C ILE A 213 -13.65 22.36 37.49
N GLY A 214 -13.52 23.20 38.50
CA GLY A 214 -14.10 24.53 38.55
C GLY A 214 -13.85 25.16 39.91
N LYS A 215 -13.90 26.49 39.99
CA LYS A 215 -13.61 27.24 41.24
C LYS A 215 -12.31 26.79 41.91
N GLY A 216 -11.24 26.67 41.11
CA GLY A 216 -9.92 26.31 41.61
C GLY A 216 -9.75 24.87 42.12
N ARG A 217 -10.74 23.98 41.97
CA ARG A 217 -10.66 22.62 42.54
C ARG A 217 -11.27 21.55 41.64
N VAL A 218 -11.01 20.29 41.96
CA VAL A 218 -11.73 19.14 41.37
C VAL A 218 -13.10 19.03 42.04
N LEU A 219 -14.15 19.40 41.31
CA LEU A 219 -15.54 19.37 41.77
C LEU A 219 -16.10 17.95 41.79
N LEU A 220 -15.91 17.23 40.68
CA LEU A 220 -16.41 15.86 40.50
C LEU A 220 -15.25 14.89 40.32
N TRP A 221 -15.38 13.73 40.98
CA TRP A 221 -14.55 12.55 40.72
C TRP A 221 -15.43 11.31 40.82
N HIS A 222 -16.06 10.93 39.71
CA HIS A 222 -17.01 9.83 39.64
C HIS A 222 -16.41 8.65 38.87
N VAL A 223 -16.26 7.52 39.53
CA VAL A 223 -15.83 6.27 38.89
C VAL A 223 -17.08 5.59 38.34
N VAL A 224 -17.14 5.36 37.03
CA VAL A 224 -18.30 4.74 36.39
C VAL A 224 -18.38 3.27 36.82
N PRO A 225 -19.44 2.82 37.51
CA PRO A 225 -19.49 1.49 38.14
C PRO A 225 -19.31 0.34 37.14
N SER A 226 -20.02 0.39 36.01
CA SER A 226 -19.94 -0.63 34.95
C SER A 226 -18.64 -0.56 34.13
N GLY A 227 -17.87 0.53 34.26
CA GLY A 227 -16.73 0.84 33.41
C GLY A 227 -17.09 1.16 31.95
N ARG A 228 -18.39 1.20 31.60
CA ARG A 228 -18.91 1.52 30.28
C ARG A 228 -19.67 2.84 30.33
N TRP A 229 -19.37 3.75 29.41
CA TRP A 229 -20.07 5.02 29.28
C TRP A 229 -21.32 4.84 28.41
N THR A 230 -22.50 5.12 28.97
CA THR A 230 -23.80 4.97 28.30
C THR A 230 -24.68 6.19 28.60
N GLY A 231 -25.74 6.40 27.82
CA GLY A 231 -26.69 7.48 28.07
C GLY A 231 -27.34 7.41 29.47
N GLN A 232 -27.57 6.21 30.01
CA GLN A 232 -28.06 6.05 31.39
C GLN A 232 -26.99 6.44 32.41
N ALA A 233 -25.75 5.93 32.26
CA ALA A 233 -24.66 6.28 33.17
C ALA A 233 -24.36 7.79 33.16
N ALA A 234 -24.54 8.45 32.01
CA ALA A 234 -24.47 9.90 31.89
C ALA A 234 -25.61 10.58 32.65
N ALA A 235 -26.86 10.16 32.44
CA ALA A 235 -28.02 10.70 33.13
C ALA A 235 -27.89 10.60 34.65
N ASP A 236 -27.50 9.42 35.16
CA ASP A 236 -27.29 9.18 36.60
C ASP A 236 -26.19 10.10 37.16
N MET A 237 -25.10 10.32 36.40
CA MET A 237 -24.01 11.21 36.79
C MET A 237 -24.44 12.68 36.82
N TYR A 238 -25.23 13.15 35.84
CA TYR A 238 -25.75 14.52 35.81
C TYR A 238 -26.71 14.77 36.97
N ALA A 239 -27.74 13.93 37.10
CA ALA A 239 -28.81 14.08 38.08
C ALA A 239 -28.34 13.93 39.53
N GLY A 240 -27.32 13.09 39.77
CA GLY A 240 -26.79 12.86 41.11
C GLY A 240 -25.49 13.64 41.39
N PRO A 241 -24.32 13.01 41.18
CA PRO A 241 -23.06 13.49 41.72
C PRO A 241 -22.55 14.79 41.08
N LEU A 242 -22.85 15.08 39.81
CA LEU A 242 -22.43 16.34 39.18
C LEU A 242 -23.29 17.51 39.68
N LYS A 243 -24.63 17.38 39.67
CA LYS A 243 -25.55 18.38 40.21
C LYS A 243 -25.17 18.78 41.64
N ALA A 244 -25.04 17.81 42.53
CA ALA A 244 -24.64 18.05 43.92
C ALA A 244 -23.24 18.69 44.05
N ALA A 245 -22.32 18.43 43.11
CA ALA A 245 -20.99 19.03 43.12
C ALA A 245 -21.00 20.50 42.67
N VAL A 246 -21.77 20.84 41.63
CA VAL A 246 -21.85 22.21 41.10
C VAL A 246 -22.68 23.12 42.01
N GLU A 247 -23.80 22.64 42.56
CA GLU A 247 -24.62 23.39 43.53
C GLU A 247 -23.82 23.72 44.79
N ARG A 248 -23.05 22.76 45.32
CA ARG A 248 -22.16 23.01 46.48
C ARG A 248 -21.06 24.04 46.16
N ALA A 249 -20.57 24.08 44.94
CA ALA A 249 -19.53 25.04 44.54
C ALA A 249 -20.09 26.43 44.23
N TRP A 250 -21.32 26.48 43.72
CA TRP A 250 -22.00 27.66 43.20
C TRP A 250 -23.45 27.75 43.73
N PRO A 251 -23.66 27.91 45.05
CA PRO A 251 -24.99 27.77 45.68
C PRO A 251 -25.97 28.87 45.28
N ARG A 252 -25.48 30.04 44.87
CA ARG A 252 -26.33 31.19 44.47
C ARG A 252 -26.76 31.15 43.00
N LYS A 253 -26.40 30.11 42.24
CA LYS A 253 -26.70 29.99 40.81
C LYS A 253 -27.79 28.94 40.59
N ARG A 254 -28.86 29.32 39.90
CA ARG A 254 -29.97 28.44 39.50
C ARG A 254 -29.65 27.60 38.26
N GLN A 255 -28.72 28.06 37.42
CA GLN A 255 -28.22 27.31 36.26
C GLN A 255 -26.70 27.31 36.23
N HIS A 256 -26.09 26.17 35.89
CA HIS A 256 -24.64 25.99 35.85
C HIS A 256 -24.19 25.67 34.42
N ALA A 257 -23.40 26.58 33.84
CA ALA A 257 -22.70 26.34 32.57
C ALA A 257 -21.59 25.29 32.75
N VAL A 258 -21.70 24.15 32.09
CA VAL A 258 -20.74 23.04 32.13
C VAL A 258 -20.14 22.83 30.74
N LEU A 259 -18.82 22.93 30.62
CA LEU A 259 -18.10 22.61 29.39
C LEU A 259 -17.85 21.12 29.31
N GLU A 260 -18.24 20.52 28.19
CA GLU A 260 -18.06 19.10 27.89
C GLU A 260 -17.84 18.91 26.39
N ASP A 261 -17.38 17.70 26.00
CA ASP A 261 -17.20 17.36 24.59
C ASP A 261 -18.52 16.95 23.90
N ASN A 262 -18.43 16.54 22.63
CA ASN A 262 -19.60 16.12 21.85
C ASN A 262 -19.73 14.59 21.77
N ASP A 263 -19.40 13.85 22.83
CA ASP A 263 -19.59 12.40 22.87
C ASP A 263 -21.06 12.02 22.60
N PRO A 264 -21.36 11.28 21.51
CA PRO A 264 -22.73 10.86 21.17
C PRO A 264 -23.29 9.85 22.17
N THR A 265 -22.41 9.09 22.84
CA THR A 265 -22.78 7.92 23.64
C THR A 265 -23.42 8.29 24.96
N GLY A 266 -22.90 9.32 25.64
CA GLY A 266 -23.39 9.83 26.91
C GLY A 266 -23.85 11.29 26.82
N PHE A 267 -22.93 12.23 26.58
CA PHE A 267 -23.19 13.68 26.73
C PHE A 267 -24.26 14.22 25.78
N GLN A 268 -24.31 13.70 24.54
CA GLN A 268 -25.29 14.09 23.54
C GLN A 268 -26.47 13.11 23.41
N SER A 269 -26.52 12.04 24.23
CA SER A 269 -27.66 11.13 24.28
C SER A 269 -28.93 11.85 24.76
N ASN A 270 -30.12 11.39 24.32
CA ASN A 270 -31.39 11.98 24.73
C ASN A 270 -31.54 11.95 26.27
N LYS A 271 -31.20 10.82 26.89
CA LYS A 271 -31.20 10.68 28.37
C LYS A 271 -30.26 11.67 29.05
N GLY A 272 -29.04 11.84 28.54
CA GLY A 272 -28.09 12.81 29.08
C GLY A 272 -28.55 14.27 28.92
N LYS A 273 -29.16 14.60 27.77
CA LYS A 273 -29.74 15.94 27.53
C LYS A 273 -30.90 16.26 28.46
N MET A 274 -31.82 15.30 28.65
CA MET A 274 -32.94 15.44 29.58
C MET A 274 -32.45 15.64 31.03
N ALA A 275 -31.53 14.78 31.50
CA ALA A 275 -30.98 14.88 32.84
C ALA A 275 -30.24 16.21 33.10
N LYS A 276 -29.54 16.76 32.09
CA LYS A 276 -28.93 18.10 32.18
C LYS A 276 -29.99 19.19 32.35
N CYS A 277 -31.07 19.13 31.56
CA CYS A 277 -32.18 20.07 31.64
C CYS A 277 -32.83 20.05 33.04
N GLU A 278 -33.17 18.87 33.54
CA GLU A 278 -33.76 18.65 34.87
C GLU A 278 -32.81 19.05 36.02
N SER A 279 -31.50 19.00 35.78
CA SER A 279 -30.47 19.37 36.75
C SER A 279 -30.07 20.85 36.70
N GLY A 280 -30.70 21.67 35.85
CA GLY A 280 -30.32 23.08 35.67
C GLY A 280 -28.94 23.27 35.04
N ILE A 281 -28.44 22.29 34.28
CA ILE A 281 -27.10 22.34 33.66
C ILE A 281 -27.22 22.84 32.22
N SER A 282 -26.57 23.98 31.94
CA SER A 282 -26.43 24.51 30.59
C SER A 282 -25.15 23.98 29.96
N THR A 283 -25.25 23.41 28.76
CA THR A 283 -24.08 22.83 28.07
C THR A 283 -23.28 23.93 27.36
N PHE A 284 -22.02 24.07 27.73
CA PHE A 284 -21.03 24.89 27.02
C PHE A 284 -20.27 23.99 26.04
N ALA A 285 -20.83 23.77 24.86
CA ALA A 285 -20.26 22.84 23.88
C ALA A 285 -18.97 23.38 23.25
N ILE A 286 -17.93 22.54 23.23
CA ILE A 286 -16.74 22.77 22.39
C ILE A 286 -16.93 22.13 21.01
N PRO A 287 -16.22 22.56 19.96
CA PRO A 287 -16.25 21.92 18.65
C PRO A 287 -15.78 20.46 18.70
N LYS A 288 -16.24 19.63 17.76
CA LYS A 288 -15.79 18.24 17.60
C LYS A 288 -14.25 18.15 17.50
N ARG A 289 -13.68 17.03 17.98
CA ARG A 289 -12.23 16.72 17.92
C ARG A 289 -11.34 17.84 18.48
N SER A 290 -11.75 18.45 19.60
CA SER A 290 -11.04 19.59 20.19
C SER A 290 -10.55 19.38 21.64
N PRO A 291 -9.74 18.33 21.90
CA PRO A 291 -9.19 18.08 23.25
C PRO A 291 -8.27 19.22 23.74
N ASP A 292 -7.76 20.06 22.82
CA ASP A 292 -6.98 21.24 23.15
C ASP A 292 -7.82 22.43 23.63
N LEU A 293 -9.15 22.33 23.63
CA LEU A 293 -10.10 23.30 24.17
C LEU A 293 -10.78 22.82 25.46
N ASN A 294 -10.33 21.70 26.05
CA ASN A 294 -10.79 21.22 27.36
C ASN A 294 -9.62 21.14 28.36
N PRO A 295 -9.61 21.94 29.44
CA PRO A 295 -8.55 21.91 30.47
C PRO A 295 -8.32 20.54 31.10
N MET A 296 -9.36 19.70 31.17
CA MET A 296 -9.22 18.33 31.67
C MET A 296 -8.22 17.53 30.82
N ASP A 297 -8.35 17.64 29.50
CA ASP A 297 -7.54 16.92 28.51
C ASP A 297 -6.11 17.46 28.39
N PHE A 298 -5.97 18.76 28.11
CA PHE A 298 -4.65 19.31 27.79
C PHE A 298 -3.75 19.51 29.01
N CYS A 299 -4.30 19.46 30.23
CA CYS A 299 -3.56 19.70 31.46
C CYS A 299 -3.83 18.67 32.56
N ILE A 300 -5.05 18.62 33.10
CA ILE A 300 -5.33 17.98 34.40
C ILE A 300 -5.05 16.47 34.38
N TRP A 301 -5.47 15.76 33.33
CA TRP A 301 -5.20 14.33 33.20
C TRP A 301 -3.72 13.99 33.16
N SER A 302 -2.93 14.78 32.46
CA SER A 302 -1.49 14.58 32.37
C SER A 302 -0.81 14.81 33.72
N GLU A 303 -1.29 15.81 34.47
CA GLU A 303 -0.76 16.16 35.78
C GLU A 303 -1.05 15.08 36.83
N ILE A 304 -2.28 14.55 36.87
CA ILE A 304 -2.66 13.47 37.79
C ILE A 304 -1.77 12.25 37.55
N ASN A 305 -1.58 11.87 36.29
CA ASN A 305 -0.68 10.77 35.93
C ASN A 305 0.77 11.06 36.35
N ARG A 306 1.26 12.28 36.12
CA ARG A 306 2.60 12.71 36.54
C ARG A 306 2.80 12.57 38.05
N ARG A 307 1.84 13.01 38.86
CA ARG A 307 1.89 12.90 40.33
C ARG A 307 1.80 11.45 40.81
N LEU A 308 0.92 10.64 40.21
CA LEU A 308 0.85 9.20 40.53
C LEU A 308 2.18 8.50 40.28
N ARG A 309 2.82 8.77 39.12
CA ARG A 309 4.13 8.16 38.81
C ARG A 309 5.22 8.61 39.78
N ARG A 310 5.19 9.86 40.25
CA ARG A 310 6.14 10.36 41.26
C ARG A 310 5.97 9.67 42.62
N GLN A 311 4.73 9.41 43.04
CA GLN A 311 4.47 8.66 44.26
C GLN A 311 5.02 7.24 44.14
N GLU A 312 4.76 6.59 43.01
CA GLU A 312 5.17 5.21 42.74
C GLU A 312 6.68 5.03 42.60
N ALA A 313 7.41 6.05 42.17
CA ALA A 313 8.86 6.02 42.11
C ALA A 313 9.52 5.85 43.49
N LYS A 314 8.81 6.17 44.57
CA LYS A 314 9.27 6.00 45.96
C LYS A 314 8.88 4.66 46.57
N TRP A 315 8.15 3.81 45.85
CA TRP A 315 7.64 2.55 46.38
C TRP A 315 8.67 1.44 46.22
N SER A 316 8.75 0.54 47.21
CA SER A 316 9.52 -0.68 47.09
C SER A 316 8.94 -1.61 46.00
N ALA A 317 9.79 -2.46 45.43
CA ALA A 317 9.37 -3.43 44.41
C ALA A 317 8.33 -4.44 44.93
N ALA A 318 8.32 -4.70 46.24
CA ALA A 318 7.37 -5.59 46.91
C ALA A 318 5.98 -4.97 47.11
N LYS A 319 5.84 -3.63 46.99
CA LYS A 319 4.55 -2.96 47.24
C LYS A 319 3.48 -3.47 46.27
N ARG A 320 2.37 -3.97 46.81
CA ARG A 320 1.15 -4.25 46.05
C ARG A 320 0.03 -3.33 46.52
N GLU A 321 -0.90 -3.08 45.61
CA GLU A 321 -2.07 -2.26 45.87
C GLU A 321 -3.29 -3.02 45.33
N THR A 322 -4.38 -3.06 46.09
CA THR A 322 -5.66 -3.59 45.60
C THR A 322 -6.34 -2.57 44.69
N ARG A 323 -7.31 -2.99 43.88
CA ARG A 323 -8.05 -2.05 43.02
C ARG A 323 -8.75 -0.94 43.82
N PRO A 324 -9.44 -1.22 44.95
CA PRO A 324 -9.99 -0.15 45.80
C PRO A 324 -8.92 0.82 46.32
N GLN A 325 -7.77 0.32 46.76
CA GLN A 325 -6.66 1.16 47.23
C GLN A 325 -6.14 2.06 46.10
N TYR A 326 -5.97 1.52 44.88
CA TYR A 326 -5.57 2.29 43.70
C TYR A 326 -6.58 3.40 43.38
N LEU A 327 -7.87 3.10 43.39
CA LEU A 327 -8.93 4.09 43.15
C LEU A 327 -8.95 5.17 44.22
N ALA A 328 -8.76 4.80 45.49
CA ALA A 328 -8.68 5.76 46.60
C ALA A 328 -7.46 6.68 46.46
N ARG A 329 -6.29 6.14 46.08
CA ARG A 329 -5.07 6.93 45.83
C ARG A 329 -5.21 7.83 44.61
N LEU A 330 -5.79 7.32 43.53
CA LEU A 330 -6.09 8.08 42.32
C LEU A 330 -7.00 9.27 42.65
N ARG A 331 -8.11 9.04 43.38
CA ARG A 331 -9.03 10.09 43.87
C ARG A 331 -8.32 11.09 44.76
N ARG A 332 -7.52 10.63 45.72
CA ARG A 332 -6.75 11.50 46.64
C ARG A 332 -5.75 12.38 45.88
N THR A 333 -5.08 11.81 44.87
CA THR A 333 -4.11 12.54 44.04
C THR A 333 -4.78 13.63 43.22
N ALA A 334 -5.96 13.34 42.65
CA ALA A 334 -6.75 14.32 41.93
C ALA A 334 -7.27 15.44 42.84
N ARG A 335 -7.83 15.08 44.01
CA ARG A 335 -8.37 16.08 44.96
C ARG A 335 -7.31 16.97 45.62
N LYS A 336 -6.04 16.54 45.63
CA LYS A 336 -4.88 17.32 46.14
C LYS A 336 -4.17 18.16 45.07
N LEU A 337 -4.80 18.38 43.91
CA LEU A 337 -4.24 19.31 42.92
C LEU A 337 -4.31 20.75 43.48
N PRO A 338 -3.23 21.55 43.36
CA PRO A 338 -3.22 22.92 43.85
C PRO A 338 -4.23 23.79 43.10
N GLU A 339 -4.81 24.74 43.83
CA GLU A 339 -5.76 25.70 43.26
C GLU A 339 -5.15 26.52 42.13
N SER A 340 -3.94 27.04 42.34
CA SER A 340 -3.22 27.85 41.35
C SER A 340 -3.04 27.12 40.01
N LEU A 341 -2.83 25.80 40.04
CA LEU A 341 -2.71 24.99 38.83
C LEU A 341 -4.05 24.91 38.09
N ILE A 342 -5.15 24.65 38.80
CA ILE A 342 -6.47 24.50 38.18
C ILE A 342 -6.93 25.83 37.60
N THR A 343 -6.80 26.91 38.36
CA THR A 343 -7.14 28.28 37.92
C THR A 343 -6.32 28.71 36.71
N SER A 344 -5.01 28.38 36.70
CA SER A 344 -4.13 28.63 35.54
C SER A 344 -4.51 27.78 34.32
N ALA A 345 -4.83 26.50 34.52
CA ALA A 345 -5.24 25.60 33.44
C ALA A 345 -6.54 26.07 32.77
N ILE A 346 -7.53 26.50 33.56
CA ILE A 346 -8.76 27.11 33.06
C ILE A 346 -8.47 28.46 32.38
N GLY A 347 -7.62 29.28 32.98
CA GLY A 347 -7.22 30.58 32.43
C GLY A 347 -6.50 30.50 31.08
N ASP A 348 -5.78 29.40 30.79
CA ASP A 348 -5.11 29.14 29.52
C ASP A 348 -6.09 29.04 28.33
N MET A 349 -7.40 28.91 28.59
CA MET A 349 -8.44 29.02 27.56
C MET A 349 -8.38 30.37 26.83
N LYS A 350 -7.98 31.46 27.49
CA LYS A 350 -7.75 32.76 26.82
C LYS A 350 -6.76 32.61 25.66
N ARG A 351 -5.58 32.03 25.93
CA ARG A 351 -4.53 31.84 24.92
C ARG A 351 -4.96 30.86 23.82
N ARG A 352 -5.72 29.83 24.18
CA ARG A 352 -6.16 28.77 23.24
C ARG A 352 -7.31 29.20 22.34
N CYS A 353 -8.13 30.14 22.79
CA CYS A 353 -9.18 30.78 21.98
C CYS A 353 -8.66 31.97 21.19
N GLN A 354 -7.50 32.52 21.52
CA GLN A 354 -6.83 33.47 20.63
C GLN A 354 -6.45 32.75 19.32
N PRO A 355 -6.58 33.41 18.17
CA PRO A 355 -6.08 32.89 16.89
C PRO A 355 -4.53 32.91 16.86
N GLN A 356 -3.88 32.18 17.76
CA GLN A 356 -2.45 31.90 17.71
C GLN A 356 -2.23 30.69 16.80
N ASN A 357 -2.44 30.87 15.50
CA ASN A 357 -1.80 30.08 14.45
C ASN A 357 -2.05 30.74 13.09
N LYS A 358 -1.00 31.32 12.52
CA LYS A 358 -0.91 31.79 11.12
C LYS A 358 -1.39 30.74 10.09
N ALA A 359 -1.48 29.47 10.47
CA ALA A 359 -1.91 28.35 9.62
C ALA A 359 -3.43 28.28 9.34
N VAL A 360 -4.30 28.79 10.23
CA VAL A 360 -5.77 28.75 10.00
C VAL A 360 -6.23 29.93 9.15
N SER A 361 -5.63 31.10 9.38
CA SER A 361 -5.89 32.30 8.58
C SER A 361 -5.39 32.17 7.14
N ALA A 362 -4.21 31.56 6.91
CA ALA A 362 -3.68 31.35 5.56
C ALA A 362 -4.51 30.35 4.73
N ARG A 363 -5.05 29.29 5.34
CA ARG A 363 -5.93 28.33 4.64
C ARG A 363 -7.33 28.90 4.35
N CYS A 364 -7.91 29.69 5.25
CA CYS A 364 -9.19 30.36 4.99
C CYS A 364 -9.07 31.48 3.95
N ALA A 365 -7.98 32.27 3.98
CA ALA A 365 -7.73 33.31 2.98
C ALA A 365 -7.54 32.72 1.57
N PHE A 366 -6.86 31.57 1.46
CA PHE A 366 -6.69 30.87 0.19
C PHE A 366 -7.99 30.25 -0.34
N PHE A 367 -8.90 29.82 0.55
CA PHE A 367 -10.19 29.25 0.15
C PHE A 367 -11.22 30.32 -0.26
N HIS A 368 -11.18 31.51 0.34
CA HIS A 368 -12.02 32.64 -0.08
C HIS A 368 -11.58 33.21 -1.44
N ALA A 369 -10.29 33.14 -1.77
CA ALA A 369 -9.77 33.60 -3.06
C ALA A 369 -10.14 32.68 -4.26
N LEU A 370 -10.52 31.42 -4.02
CA LEU A 370 -10.85 30.46 -5.07
C LEU A 370 -12.35 30.38 -5.42
N HIS A 371 -13.21 31.09 -4.70
CA HIS A 371 -14.67 31.11 -4.94
C HIS A 371 -15.26 32.51 -5.19
N GLY A 372 -14.42 33.54 -5.33
CA GLY A 372 -14.84 34.89 -5.73
C GLY A 372 -14.62 35.11 -7.23
N LYS A 373 -15.69 35.45 -7.96
CA LYS A 373 -15.66 35.85 -9.36
C LYS A 373 -14.65 36.98 -9.61
N THR A 374 -13.95 36.89 -10.76
CA THR A 374 -13.32 37.96 -11.56
C THR A 374 -13.07 39.30 -10.88
N GLN A 375 -11.80 39.62 -10.62
CA GLN A 375 -11.23 40.96 -10.86
C GLN A 375 -9.69 40.94 -10.81
N THR A 376 -9.09 41.50 -11.84
CA THR A 376 -7.68 41.91 -11.99
C THR A 376 -7.24 42.80 -10.82
N ILE A 377 -5.96 42.74 -10.39
CA ILE A 377 -5.07 43.89 -10.06
C ILE A 377 -3.75 43.45 -9.35
N VAL A 378 -2.64 43.70 -10.06
CA VAL A 378 -1.35 44.37 -9.71
C VAL A 378 -0.47 43.91 -8.52
N LEU A 379 0.79 43.62 -8.86
CA LEU A 379 2.00 43.52 -8.02
C LEU A 379 2.33 44.82 -7.26
N LEU A 380 2.72 44.76 -5.99
CA LEU A 380 3.65 45.71 -5.34
C LEU A 380 4.45 45.04 -4.19
N ALA A 381 5.65 45.56 -3.92
CA ALA A 381 6.77 44.91 -3.25
C ALA A 381 7.13 45.46 -1.85
N MET A 382 7.79 44.60 -1.03
CA MET A 382 8.78 44.86 0.07
C MET A 382 8.35 45.59 1.38
N PRO A 383 9.16 45.64 2.50
CA PRO A 383 10.43 44.97 2.91
C PRO A 383 10.44 44.43 4.39
N ALA A 384 11.65 44.21 4.94
CA ALA A 384 12.08 43.27 5.99
C ALA A 384 12.32 43.83 7.43
N VAL A 385 12.88 42.95 8.29
CA VAL A 385 13.78 43.16 9.47
C VAL A 385 13.18 42.97 10.88
N LEU A 386 13.75 42.05 11.67
CA LEU A 386 14.35 42.27 13.01
C LEU A 386 14.91 40.96 13.62
N SER A 387 15.86 41.11 14.54
CA SER A 387 17.13 40.37 14.63
C SER A 387 17.50 39.86 16.03
N ARG A 388 18.13 38.67 16.11
CA ARG A 388 19.17 38.16 17.09
C ARG A 388 18.80 38.04 18.61
N PRO A 389 19.61 37.39 19.49
CA PRO A 389 20.90 36.68 19.33
C PRO A 389 21.02 35.26 19.97
N LEU A 390 22.15 34.61 19.66
CA LEU A 390 22.68 33.29 20.06
C LEU A 390 23.13 33.17 21.54
N ARG A 391 23.17 31.93 22.06
CA ARG A 391 24.22 31.48 23.01
C ARG A 391 24.81 30.12 22.61
N ARG A 392 26.15 30.06 22.65
CA ARG A 392 27.09 28.99 22.26
C ARG A 392 27.38 28.04 23.43
N LEU A 393 27.82 26.80 23.13
CA LEU A 393 28.87 25.98 23.77
C LEU A 393 28.88 24.63 23.00
N ARG A 394 29.82 24.39 22.05
CA ARG A 394 31.14 23.71 22.15
C ARG A 394 31.12 22.39 22.93
N ASP A 395 31.82 21.30 22.61
CA ASP A 395 32.56 20.75 21.46
C ASP A 395 32.88 19.30 21.87
N LYS A 396 33.04 18.39 20.90
CA LYS A 396 34.11 17.38 20.79
C LYS A 396 33.64 16.06 20.16
N THR A 397 34.49 15.68 19.21
CA THR A 397 34.48 14.63 18.19
C THR A 397 34.71 13.23 18.75
N TRP A 398 34.43 12.19 17.97
CA TRP A 398 35.34 11.05 17.72
C TRP A 398 34.87 10.28 16.46
N LEU A 399 35.82 9.92 15.60
CA LEU A 399 35.72 9.43 14.22
C LEU A 399 35.53 7.90 14.10
N GLY A 400 35.29 7.44 12.86
CA GLY A 400 35.46 6.06 12.37
C GLY A 400 34.13 5.30 12.29
N PHE A 401 33.64 4.80 11.16
CA PHE A 401 34.35 4.10 10.08
C PHE A 401 33.73 4.36 8.69
N GLU A 402 34.58 4.20 7.69
CA GLU A 402 34.27 4.13 6.26
C GLU A 402 33.57 2.81 5.89
N LEU A 403 32.73 2.87 4.85
CA LEU A 403 32.51 1.76 3.94
C LEU A 403 32.45 2.35 2.52
N LEU A 404 33.36 1.87 1.70
CA LEU A 404 33.62 2.23 0.33
C LEU A 404 32.40 1.91 -0.56
N ASP A 405 32.02 2.88 -1.39
CA ASP A 405 31.27 2.65 -2.62
C ASP A 405 32.20 1.95 -3.61
N GLU A 406 31.77 0.88 -4.29
CA GLU A 406 31.99 0.66 -5.73
C GLU A 406 30.90 -0.30 -6.27
N GLU A 407 29.96 0.21 -7.08
CA GLU A 407 29.21 -0.60 -8.05
C GLU A 407 29.98 -0.56 -9.38
N PRO A 408 30.40 -1.70 -9.96
CA PRO A 408 30.97 -1.71 -11.30
C PRO A 408 29.89 -1.85 -12.38
N ALA A 409 30.13 -1.14 -13.47
CA ALA A 409 29.31 -1.08 -14.68
C ALA A 409 29.26 -2.42 -15.42
N TRP A 410 28.08 -3.04 -15.52
CA TRP A 410 27.79 -4.03 -16.56
C TRP A 410 26.29 -4.02 -16.92
N HIS A 411 25.91 -3.18 -17.89
CA HIS A 411 24.74 -3.42 -18.73
C HIS A 411 25.20 -3.23 -20.17
N LYS A 412 25.89 -4.24 -20.73
CA LYS A 412 25.99 -4.43 -22.17
C LYS A 412 25.02 -5.54 -22.55
N ARG A 413 23.99 -5.16 -23.31
CA ARG A 413 23.06 -6.06 -24.00
C ARG A 413 23.83 -6.82 -25.07
N ILE A 414 23.75 -8.15 -25.03
CA ILE A 414 24.01 -8.99 -26.21
C ILE A 414 22.84 -9.98 -26.29
N CYS A 415 21.99 -9.81 -27.32
CA CYS A 415 21.03 -10.83 -27.73
C CYS A 415 21.77 -11.78 -28.67
N PHE A 416 21.92 -13.06 -28.31
CA PHE A 416 22.36 -14.09 -29.24
C PHE A 416 21.13 -14.77 -29.88
N ARG A 417 20.96 -14.58 -31.18
CA ARG A 417 20.32 -15.56 -32.07
C ARG A 417 21.44 -16.47 -32.55
N LEU A 418 21.31 -17.78 -32.37
CA LEU A 418 22.16 -18.75 -33.05
C LEU A 418 21.71 -18.78 -34.52
N GLU A 419 22.39 -18.01 -35.36
CA GLU A 419 22.49 -18.33 -36.78
C GLU A 419 23.39 -19.55 -36.90
N THR A 420 22.92 -20.51 -37.69
CA THR A 420 23.53 -21.81 -37.90
C THR A 420 24.55 -21.68 -39.01
N ASP A 421 25.75 -21.24 -38.68
CA ASP A 421 26.92 -21.49 -39.53
C ASP A 421 27.51 -22.82 -39.11
N ALA A 422 27.09 -23.85 -39.84
CA ALA A 422 27.84 -25.08 -40.01
C ALA A 422 29.22 -24.75 -40.60
N ASP A 423 30.19 -25.63 -40.33
CA ASP A 423 31.54 -25.65 -40.88
C ASP A 423 32.66 -24.99 -40.05
N GLU A 424 32.85 -25.49 -38.82
CA GLU A 424 34.21 -25.76 -38.32
C GLU A 424 34.26 -27.17 -37.71
N PRO A 425 35.16 -28.07 -38.16
CA PRO A 425 35.22 -29.42 -37.64
C PRO A 425 35.87 -29.41 -36.25
N LEU A 426 35.08 -29.75 -35.22
CA LEU A 426 35.62 -30.20 -33.95
C LEU A 426 36.47 -31.46 -34.21
N VAL A 427 37.72 -31.40 -33.75
CA VAL A 427 38.74 -32.47 -33.81
C VAL A 427 38.10 -33.84 -33.48
N PRO A 428 38.34 -34.91 -34.26
CA PRO A 428 37.74 -36.21 -34.01
C PRO A 428 38.13 -36.71 -32.62
N VAL A 429 37.16 -36.82 -31.71
CA VAL A 429 37.34 -37.55 -30.46
C VAL A 429 37.50 -39.01 -30.84
N GLN A 430 38.70 -39.56 -30.64
CA GLN A 430 38.98 -40.98 -30.79
C GLN A 430 37.87 -41.79 -30.09
N GLN A 431 37.33 -42.79 -30.78
CA GLN A 431 36.31 -43.70 -30.26
C GLN A 431 36.76 -44.28 -28.91
N TYR A 432 36.25 -43.73 -27.81
CA TYR A 432 36.43 -44.29 -26.49
C TYR A 432 35.47 -45.48 -26.32
N SER A 433 35.88 -46.66 -26.80
CA SER A 433 35.11 -47.90 -26.71
C SER A 433 34.96 -48.46 -25.29
N TYR A 434 35.51 -47.80 -24.25
CA TYR A 434 35.53 -48.32 -22.87
C TYR A 434 34.41 -47.78 -21.97
N LEU A 435 33.55 -46.85 -22.45
CA LEU A 435 32.38 -46.37 -21.70
C LEU A 435 31.10 -47.11 -22.12
N GLN A 436 31.17 -48.45 -22.18
CA GLN A 436 29.99 -49.31 -22.33
C GLN A 436 29.16 -49.35 -21.03
N GLU A 437 27.88 -49.69 -21.19
CA GLU A 437 26.72 -49.49 -20.30
C GLU A 437 26.88 -49.87 -18.81
N GLU A 438 27.92 -50.63 -18.43
CA GLU A 438 28.08 -51.24 -17.12
C GLU A 438 28.53 -50.28 -15.99
N SER A 439 29.07 -49.09 -16.30
CA SER A 439 29.62 -48.20 -15.26
C SER A 439 28.66 -47.12 -14.74
N LEU A 440 27.43 -47.03 -15.26
CA LEU A 440 26.43 -46.06 -14.82
C LEU A 440 25.46 -46.72 -13.84
N GLN A 441 25.46 -46.24 -12.59
CA GLN A 441 24.50 -46.68 -11.56
C GLN A 441 23.05 -46.65 -12.10
N PRO A 442 22.23 -47.67 -11.81
CA PRO A 442 20.86 -47.76 -12.32
C PRO A 442 20.04 -46.53 -11.88
N GLU A 443 19.36 -45.92 -12.85
CA GLU A 443 18.50 -44.76 -12.62
C GLU A 443 17.32 -45.17 -11.73
N CYS A 444 16.97 -44.36 -10.73
CA CYS A 444 15.78 -44.61 -9.93
C CYS A 444 14.54 -44.56 -10.84
N SER A 445 13.79 -45.66 -10.94
CA SER A 445 12.66 -45.83 -11.86
C SER A 445 11.54 -44.78 -11.68
N GLN A 446 11.47 -44.13 -10.51
CA GLN A 446 10.53 -43.06 -10.17
C GLN A 446 11.04 -41.64 -10.50
N ALA A 447 12.25 -41.48 -11.04
CA ALA A 447 12.93 -40.19 -11.17
C ALA A 447 12.55 -39.34 -12.39
N SER A 448 11.40 -39.56 -13.04
CA SER A 448 10.94 -38.71 -14.15
C SER A 448 10.46 -37.34 -13.63
N LYS A 449 11.17 -36.27 -13.96
CA LYS A 449 10.88 -34.90 -13.49
C LYS A 449 11.08 -33.87 -14.59
N GLN A 450 10.42 -32.73 -14.44
CA GLN A 450 10.61 -31.57 -15.32
C GLN A 450 11.83 -30.71 -14.90
N VAL A 451 12.30 -30.87 -13.67
CA VAL A 451 13.32 -30.01 -13.05
C VAL A 451 14.38 -30.86 -12.36
N TYR A 452 15.65 -30.50 -12.58
CA TYR A 452 16.80 -31.09 -11.91
C TYR A 452 17.77 -30.02 -11.43
N LEU A 453 18.56 -30.37 -10.41
CA LEU A 453 19.80 -29.67 -10.09
C LEU A 453 20.96 -30.58 -10.51
N VAL A 454 21.67 -30.19 -11.56
CA VAL A 454 22.81 -30.94 -12.09
C VAL A 454 24.08 -30.41 -11.45
N THR A 455 24.97 -31.32 -11.06
CA THR A 455 26.29 -30.99 -10.53
C THR A 455 27.35 -31.52 -11.47
N LEU A 456 28.23 -30.63 -11.94
CA LEU A 456 29.47 -31.01 -12.63
C LEU A 456 30.60 -30.94 -11.60
N PRO A 457 31.17 -32.08 -11.19
CA PRO A 457 32.09 -32.16 -10.07
C PRO A 457 33.45 -31.53 -10.42
N ALA A 458 34.12 -31.02 -9.39
CA ALA A 458 35.54 -30.74 -9.46
C ALA A 458 36.32 -32.06 -9.35
N LEU A 459 37.22 -32.36 -10.30
CA LEU A 459 38.17 -33.45 -10.12
C LEU A 459 39.37 -32.92 -9.34
N ARG A 460 39.51 -33.34 -8.08
CA ARG A 460 40.76 -33.18 -7.31
C ARG A 460 41.75 -34.22 -7.84
N ARG A 461 42.72 -33.82 -8.67
CA ARG A 461 43.79 -34.73 -9.12
C ARG A 461 44.56 -35.21 -7.89
N LEU A 462 44.49 -36.51 -7.58
CA LEU A 462 45.23 -37.11 -6.45
C LEU A 462 46.63 -37.59 -6.86
N SER A 463 46.85 -37.88 -8.14
CA SER A 463 48.14 -38.02 -8.82
C SER A 463 47.87 -38.25 -10.32
N ASP A 464 48.88 -38.14 -11.19
CA ASP A 464 48.72 -38.46 -12.63
C ASP A 464 48.38 -39.96 -12.88
N ALA A 465 48.56 -40.82 -11.88
CA ALA A 465 48.33 -42.27 -11.95
C ALA A 465 46.86 -42.70 -11.74
N ASP A 466 45.98 -41.85 -11.19
CA ASP A 466 44.56 -42.16 -10.92
C ASP A 466 43.60 -41.69 -12.03
N SER A 467 44.13 -41.25 -13.17
CA SER A 467 43.30 -40.77 -14.28
C SER A 467 42.61 -41.94 -14.98
N LYS A 468 41.29 -42.09 -14.77
CA LYS A 468 40.48 -42.75 -15.80
C LYS A 468 40.70 -41.96 -17.09
N PRO A 469 41.17 -42.58 -18.20
CA PRO A 469 41.35 -41.87 -19.46
C PRO A 469 40.04 -41.17 -19.85
N GLY A 470 40.08 -40.04 -20.56
CA GLY A 470 38.94 -39.45 -21.26
C GLY A 470 37.96 -38.55 -20.48
N LEU A 471 38.07 -38.35 -19.16
CA LEU A 471 37.21 -37.41 -18.43
C LEU A 471 37.83 -36.00 -18.29
N GLN A 472 37.10 -34.96 -18.70
CA GLN A 472 37.48 -33.56 -18.56
C GLN A 472 37.08 -32.99 -17.20
N CYS A 473 37.95 -32.14 -16.63
CA CYS A 473 37.67 -31.42 -15.38
C CYS A 473 37.10 -30.03 -15.69
N PRO A 474 35.85 -29.71 -15.30
CA PRO A 474 35.20 -28.43 -15.63
C PRO A 474 35.64 -27.27 -14.71
N SER A 475 36.58 -27.48 -13.79
CA SER A 475 36.96 -26.46 -12.78
C SER A 475 37.53 -25.16 -13.36
N THR A 476 38.09 -25.21 -14.58
CA THR A 476 38.67 -24.06 -15.29
C THR A 476 37.69 -23.39 -16.26
N TRP A 477 36.49 -23.93 -16.43
CA TRP A 477 35.53 -23.40 -17.39
C TRP A 477 34.96 -22.05 -16.95
N ASP A 478 34.36 -21.34 -17.88
CA ASP A 478 33.47 -20.22 -17.59
C ASP A 478 32.01 -20.65 -17.68
N HIS A 479 31.11 -19.77 -17.24
CA HIS A 479 29.68 -20.06 -17.25
C HIS A 479 29.11 -20.32 -18.65
N GLU A 480 29.62 -19.61 -19.65
CA GLU A 480 29.17 -19.73 -21.04
C GLU A 480 29.53 -21.08 -21.65
N THR A 481 30.73 -21.60 -21.34
CA THR A 481 31.15 -22.93 -21.77
C THR A 481 30.28 -24.02 -21.14
N VAL A 482 29.98 -23.91 -19.84
CA VAL A 482 29.04 -24.84 -19.17
C VAL A 482 27.65 -24.78 -19.81
N ALA A 483 27.17 -23.57 -20.13
CA ALA A 483 25.86 -23.38 -20.77
C ALA A 483 25.80 -23.99 -22.18
N ARG A 484 26.84 -23.79 -23.00
CA ARG A 484 26.95 -24.37 -24.36
C ARG A 484 26.94 -25.89 -24.34
N VAL A 485 27.75 -26.48 -23.46
CA VAL A 485 27.83 -27.94 -23.27
C VAL A 485 26.48 -28.52 -22.85
N LEU A 486 25.77 -27.85 -21.93
CA LEU A 486 24.43 -28.29 -21.51
C LEU A 486 23.42 -28.22 -22.65
N LEU A 487 23.41 -27.11 -23.41
CA LEU A 487 22.53 -26.95 -24.57
C LEU A 487 22.79 -28.03 -25.62
N ASP A 488 24.04 -28.29 -25.92
CA ASP A 488 24.45 -29.34 -26.86
C ASP A 488 23.98 -30.73 -26.42
N ALA A 489 24.13 -31.07 -25.14
CA ALA A 489 23.66 -32.34 -24.61
C ALA A 489 22.13 -32.52 -24.76
N PHE A 490 21.35 -31.44 -24.74
CA PHE A 490 19.91 -31.46 -24.97
C PHE A 490 19.53 -31.44 -26.45
N GLN A 491 20.38 -30.91 -27.33
CA GLN A 491 20.18 -30.94 -28.78
C GLN A 491 20.56 -32.30 -29.38
N ARG A 492 21.58 -32.95 -28.82
CA ARG A 492 22.11 -34.24 -29.27
C ARG A 492 22.12 -35.27 -28.12
N PRO A 493 20.95 -35.73 -27.63
CA PRO A 493 20.90 -36.73 -26.58
C PRO A 493 21.42 -38.11 -27.06
N VAL A 494 22.07 -38.86 -26.18
CA VAL A 494 22.59 -40.20 -26.50
C VAL A 494 21.67 -41.27 -25.90
N CYS A 495 20.85 -41.89 -26.74
CA CYS A 495 19.93 -42.97 -26.37
C CYS A 495 20.58 -44.36 -26.52
N SER A 496 20.26 -45.31 -25.63
CA SER A 496 20.56 -46.73 -25.86
C SER A 496 19.38 -47.41 -26.58
N ASN A 497 19.61 -48.59 -27.17
CA ASN A 497 18.61 -49.33 -27.97
C ASN A 497 17.27 -49.56 -27.24
N ASN A 498 17.29 -49.65 -25.91
CA ASN A 498 16.08 -49.83 -25.08
C ASN A 498 15.34 -48.53 -24.72
N ASN A 499 15.85 -47.34 -25.09
CA ASN A 499 15.36 -46.04 -24.63
C ASN A 499 15.20 -44.98 -25.75
N ALA A 500 15.18 -45.40 -27.02
CA ALA A 500 15.21 -44.51 -28.18
C ALA A 500 14.08 -43.46 -28.20
N ALA A 501 12.90 -43.76 -27.66
CA ALA A 501 11.75 -42.85 -27.66
C ALA A 501 11.81 -41.72 -26.60
N TRP A 502 12.73 -41.75 -25.64
CA TRP A 502 12.65 -40.90 -24.44
C TRP A 502 13.38 -39.55 -24.52
N GLY A 503 14.15 -39.29 -25.58
CA GLY A 503 14.99 -38.09 -25.72
C GLY A 503 14.50 -37.04 -26.73
N HIS A 504 13.71 -37.40 -27.74
CA HIS A 504 13.51 -36.55 -28.92
C HIS A 504 12.44 -35.44 -28.78
N SER A 505 11.61 -35.44 -27.73
CA SER A 505 10.50 -34.47 -27.55
C SER A 505 10.69 -33.46 -26.42
N VAL A 506 11.84 -33.48 -25.72
CA VAL A 506 12.07 -32.68 -24.50
C VAL A 506 12.92 -31.46 -24.84
N GLN A 507 12.41 -30.26 -24.54
CA GLN A 507 13.11 -29.00 -24.80
C GLN A 507 13.45 -28.30 -23.49
N LEU A 508 14.61 -27.66 -23.40
CA LEU A 508 14.94 -26.78 -22.27
C LEU A 508 14.09 -25.51 -22.33
N GLU A 509 13.45 -25.16 -21.21
CA GLU A 509 12.73 -23.90 -21.06
C GLU A 509 13.62 -22.82 -20.45
N ALA A 510 14.38 -23.18 -19.41
CA ALA A 510 15.25 -22.27 -18.70
C ALA A 510 16.30 -23.03 -17.87
N PHE A 511 17.47 -22.42 -17.66
CA PHE A 511 18.43 -22.87 -16.66
C PHE A 511 19.28 -21.73 -16.09
N VAL A 512 19.93 -22.00 -14.96
CA VAL A 512 20.88 -21.11 -14.29
C VAL A 512 22.13 -21.89 -13.93
N VAL A 513 23.30 -21.36 -14.28
CA VAL A 513 24.61 -21.94 -13.96
C VAL A 513 25.23 -21.17 -12.80
N PHE A 514 25.57 -21.91 -11.74
CA PHE A 514 26.21 -21.42 -10.53
C PHE A 514 27.61 -22.03 -10.38
N ARG A 515 28.61 -21.20 -10.10
CA ARG A 515 29.95 -21.61 -9.73
C ARG A 515 30.09 -21.69 -8.22
N GLU A 516 30.56 -22.83 -7.71
CA GLU A 516 30.79 -23.04 -6.28
C GLU A 516 32.19 -23.61 -6.03
N HIS A 517 32.81 -23.24 -4.91
CA HIS A 517 34.15 -23.71 -4.54
C HIS A 517 34.07 -24.71 -3.38
N HIS A 518 34.85 -25.79 -3.47
CA HIS A 518 35.09 -26.62 -2.28
C HIS A 518 35.91 -25.85 -1.23
N ALA A 519 35.85 -26.32 0.02
CA ALA A 519 36.74 -25.83 1.08
C ALA A 519 38.22 -26.02 0.65
N PRO A 520 39.08 -25.02 0.90
CA PRO A 520 40.52 -25.12 0.65
C PRO A 520 41.16 -26.20 1.54
N ARG A 521 42.25 -26.82 1.06
CA ARG A 521 43.15 -27.64 1.90
C ARG A 521 44.24 -26.77 2.53
N ASP A 522 44.96 -27.31 3.52
CA ASP A 522 46.13 -26.65 4.12
C ASP A 522 47.13 -26.26 3.02
N GLY A 523 47.37 -24.95 2.89
CA GLY A 523 48.24 -24.36 1.86
C GLY A 523 47.55 -23.86 0.59
N GLU A 524 46.25 -24.11 0.39
CA GLU A 524 45.49 -23.58 -0.76
C GLU A 524 44.72 -22.31 -0.38
N ALA A 525 44.82 -21.25 -1.19
CA ALA A 525 44.05 -20.03 -0.98
C ALA A 525 42.54 -20.23 -1.26
N ARG A 526 42.17 -21.17 -2.15
CA ARG A 526 40.79 -21.47 -2.52
C ARG A 526 40.69 -22.89 -3.09
N GLY A 527 39.69 -23.66 -2.66
CA GLY A 527 39.46 -25.00 -3.19
C GLY A 527 38.92 -25.00 -4.63
N PRO A 528 38.94 -26.16 -5.31
CA PRO A 528 38.59 -26.26 -6.72
C PRO A 528 37.09 -25.95 -6.96
N ALA A 529 36.81 -25.34 -8.12
CA ALA A 529 35.46 -24.97 -8.51
C ALA A 529 34.70 -26.16 -9.09
N HIS A 530 33.44 -26.31 -8.70
CA HIS A 530 32.45 -27.19 -9.30
C HIS A 530 31.22 -26.38 -9.70
N TRP A 531 30.35 -26.97 -10.52
CA TRP A 531 29.22 -26.27 -11.11
C TRP A 531 27.90 -26.88 -10.67
N HIS A 532 26.95 -26.02 -10.35
CA HIS A 532 25.55 -26.38 -10.15
C HIS A 532 24.69 -25.75 -11.23
N ILE A 533 23.82 -26.54 -11.85
CA ILE A 533 22.94 -26.09 -12.92
C ILE A 533 21.50 -26.38 -12.48
N ALA A 534 20.75 -25.33 -12.18
CA ALA A 534 19.31 -25.46 -11.98
C ALA A 534 18.63 -25.43 -13.35
N LEU A 535 17.95 -26.49 -13.76
CA LEU A 535 17.32 -26.58 -15.08
C LEU A 535 15.83 -26.90 -15.02
N LYS A 536 15.09 -26.43 -16.03
CA LYS A 536 13.67 -26.69 -16.27
C LYS A 536 13.45 -27.04 -17.74
N ALA A 537 12.75 -28.14 -17.99
CA ALA A 537 12.37 -28.60 -19.32
C ALA A 537 10.87 -28.40 -19.61
N SER A 538 10.46 -28.60 -20.86
CA SER A 538 9.07 -28.48 -21.33
C SER A 538 8.12 -29.56 -20.79
N SER A 539 8.67 -30.73 -20.46
CA SER A 539 7.91 -31.87 -19.92
C SER A 539 8.77 -32.66 -18.93
N CYS A 540 8.15 -33.58 -18.19
CA CYS A 540 8.91 -34.54 -17.38
C CYS A 540 9.74 -35.46 -18.28
N PHE A 541 10.99 -35.73 -17.90
CA PHE A 541 11.90 -36.57 -18.67
C PHE A 541 12.80 -37.40 -17.76
N ARG A 542 13.49 -38.39 -18.32
CA ARG A 542 14.55 -39.16 -17.65
C ARG A 542 15.90 -38.64 -18.08
N PHE A 543 16.82 -38.46 -17.14
CA PHE A 543 18.07 -37.73 -17.42
C PHE A 543 19.16 -38.61 -18.04
N ALA A 544 19.00 -39.94 -18.10
CA ALA A 544 20.04 -40.85 -18.57
C ALA A 544 20.59 -40.52 -19.97
N ALA A 545 19.73 -40.16 -20.93
CA ALA A 545 20.17 -39.84 -22.28
C ALA A 545 21.03 -38.56 -22.35
N PHE A 546 20.67 -37.55 -21.56
CA PHE A 546 21.40 -36.28 -21.45
C PHE A 546 22.68 -36.42 -20.64
N LYS A 547 22.65 -37.23 -19.58
CA LYS A 547 23.83 -37.59 -18.79
C LYS A 547 24.86 -38.35 -19.64
N ARG A 548 24.40 -39.28 -20.50
CA ARG A 548 25.27 -39.96 -21.47
C ARG A 548 25.83 -39.00 -22.50
N ALA A 549 25.02 -38.09 -23.04
CA ALA A 549 25.50 -37.07 -23.98
C ALA A 549 26.63 -36.20 -23.37
N LEU A 550 26.47 -35.76 -22.10
CA LEU A 550 27.53 -35.05 -21.38
C LEU A 550 28.82 -35.87 -21.23
N SER A 551 28.70 -37.18 -21.03
CA SER A 551 29.86 -38.07 -20.90
C SER A 551 30.53 -38.38 -22.24
N VAL A 552 29.75 -38.67 -23.29
CA VAL A 552 30.25 -39.14 -24.59
C VAL A 552 30.75 -37.97 -25.45
N HIS A 553 30.00 -36.87 -25.52
CA HIS A 553 30.35 -35.75 -26.40
C HIS A 553 31.39 -34.83 -25.77
N HIS A 554 31.38 -34.71 -24.44
CA HIS A 554 32.19 -33.71 -23.71
C HIS A 554 33.12 -34.31 -22.65
N GLY A 555 33.09 -35.63 -22.43
CA GLY A 555 33.93 -36.27 -21.41
C GLY A 555 33.60 -35.86 -19.98
N ILE A 556 32.36 -35.46 -19.65
CA ILE A 556 32.02 -34.90 -18.33
C ILE A 556 31.24 -35.89 -17.47
N ALA A 557 31.71 -36.09 -16.24
CA ALA A 557 30.91 -36.72 -15.20
C ALA A 557 29.84 -35.74 -14.69
N SER A 558 28.59 -36.17 -14.57
CA SER A 558 27.52 -35.34 -13.99
C SER A 558 26.65 -36.09 -13.00
N HIS A 559 26.22 -35.38 -11.96
CA HIS A 559 25.27 -35.87 -10.95
C HIS A 559 23.95 -35.10 -11.05
N TRP A 560 22.82 -35.81 -11.06
CA TRP A 560 21.50 -35.22 -11.25
C TRP A 560 20.65 -35.42 -9.99
N SER A 561 20.42 -34.33 -9.25
CA SER A 561 19.68 -34.39 -8.00
C SER A 561 18.17 -34.38 -8.24
N CYS A 562 17.49 -35.37 -7.67
CA CYS A 562 16.05 -35.52 -7.70
C CYS A 562 15.35 -34.94 -6.45
N SER A 563 16.06 -34.32 -5.51
CA SER A 563 15.45 -33.84 -4.24
C SER A 563 14.69 -32.52 -4.36
N ARG A 564 14.73 -31.87 -5.52
CA ARG A 564 14.12 -30.56 -5.77
C ARG A 564 12.62 -30.70 -6.08
N THR A 565 11.82 -29.77 -5.55
CA THR A 565 10.34 -29.77 -5.65
C THR A 565 9.82 -28.87 -6.77
N GLY A 566 10.70 -28.10 -7.42
CA GLY A 566 10.39 -27.21 -8.53
C GLY A 566 11.60 -26.35 -8.90
N TYR A 567 11.51 -25.62 -10.02
CA TYR A 567 12.62 -24.81 -10.55
C TYR A 567 13.12 -23.78 -9.52
N TRP A 568 12.18 -23.15 -8.81
CA TRP A 568 12.47 -22.23 -7.71
C TRP A 568 13.39 -22.84 -6.65
N SER A 569 13.22 -24.11 -6.30
CA SER A 569 13.98 -24.77 -5.24
C SER A 569 15.41 -25.11 -5.68
N ALA A 570 15.61 -25.36 -6.98
CA ALA A 570 16.92 -25.56 -7.58
C ALA A 570 17.68 -24.22 -7.68
N VAL A 571 17.02 -23.15 -8.16
CA VAL A 571 17.61 -21.79 -8.21
C VAL A 571 17.92 -21.27 -6.80
N ARG A 572 17.01 -21.48 -5.84
CA ARG A 572 17.21 -21.10 -4.44
C ARG A 572 18.45 -21.71 -3.82
N TYR A 573 18.78 -22.95 -4.19
CA TYR A 573 19.95 -23.65 -3.66
C TYR A 573 21.27 -22.97 -4.06
N GLY A 574 21.36 -22.42 -5.27
CA GLY A 574 22.57 -21.72 -5.76
C GLY A 574 22.57 -20.21 -5.52
N TYR A 575 21.41 -19.60 -5.25
CA TYR A 575 21.26 -18.14 -5.21
C TYR A 575 21.00 -17.54 -3.83
N LEU A 576 20.34 -18.27 -2.90
CA LEU A 576 20.04 -17.73 -1.56
C LEU A 576 20.99 -18.28 -0.50
N PRO A 577 21.46 -17.43 0.43
CA PRO A 577 22.37 -17.87 1.48
C PRO A 577 21.68 -18.85 2.44
N SER A 578 22.47 -19.78 2.98
CA SER A 578 22.04 -20.77 3.96
C SER A 578 23.07 -20.88 5.10
N PRO A 579 22.75 -21.53 6.24
CA PRO A 579 23.71 -21.69 7.33
C PRO A 579 25.03 -22.36 6.93
N THR A 580 25.01 -23.19 5.88
CA THR A 580 26.21 -23.86 5.35
C THR A 580 26.80 -23.18 4.11
N LYS A 581 26.10 -22.20 3.52
CA LYS A 581 26.54 -21.43 2.34
C LYS A 581 26.26 -19.94 2.55
N PRO A 582 27.18 -19.20 3.21
CA PRO A 582 27.02 -17.77 3.43
C PRO A 582 27.12 -16.99 2.10
N GLN A 583 26.73 -15.71 2.11
CA GLN A 583 26.55 -14.90 0.89
C GLN A 583 27.82 -14.76 0.04
N ASP A 584 28.99 -14.74 0.69
CA ASP A 584 30.33 -14.68 0.12
C ASP A 584 30.78 -15.99 -0.54
N ALA A 585 30.18 -17.12 -0.16
CA ALA A 585 30.42 -18.42 -0.78
C ALA A 585 29.55 -18.67 -2.03
N LEU A 586 28.57 -17.82 -2.30
CA LEU A 586 27.69 -17.91 -3.47
C LEU A 586 28.34 -17.29 -4.70
N ASP A 587 27.89 -17.73 -5.87
CA ASP A 587 28.28 -17.14 -7.15
C ASP A 587 27.81 -15.68 -7.24
N PRO A 588 28.72 -14.69 -7.38
CA PRO A 588 28.34 -13.29 -7.49
C PRO A 588 27.70 -12.95 -8.83
N SER A 589 27.93 -13.77 -9.87
CA SER A 589 27.49 -13.51 -11.25
C SER A 589 27.05 -14.80 -11.95
N PRO A 590 25.97 -15.46 -11.47
CA PRO A 590 25.46 -16.66 -12.10
C PRO A 590 24.91 -16.35 -13.50
N PHE A 591 25.10 -17.30 -14.42
CA PHE A 591 24.61 -17.19 -15.79
C PHE A 591 23.19 -17.70 -15.90
N THR A 592 22.33 -16.99 -16.63
CA THR A 592 20.92 -17.31 -16.80
C THR A 592 20.57 -17.48 -18.26
N TRP A 593 19.79 -18.51 -18.58
CA TRP A 593 19.29 -18.77 -19.91
C TRP A 593 17.80 -19.11 -19.88
N ALA A 594 17.05 -18.61 -20.86
CA ALA A 594 15.66 -18.96 -21.10
C ALA A 594 15.40 -19.04 -22.61
N ARG A 595 14.52 -19.95 -23.00
CA ARG A 595 14.21 -20.21 -24.41
C ARG A 595 13.62 -18.99 -25.14
N ASP A 596 12.84 -18.17 -24.44
CA ASP A 596 12.25 -16.94 -24.96
C ASP A 596 13.23 -15.75 -24.96
N GLY A 597 14.49 -15.97 -24.56
CA GLY A 597 15.52 -14.95 -24.43
C GLY A 597 15.36 -14.06 -23.18
N CYS A 598 14.34 -14.28 -22.34
CA CYS A 598 14.00 -13.41 -21.22
C CYS A 598 13.89 -14.20 -19.91
N HIS A 599 15.04 -14.55 -19.30
CA HIS A 599 15.02 -15.17 -17.98
C HIS A 599 14.56 -14.17 -16.90
N ARG A 600 13.62 -14.60 -16.05
CA ARG A 600 13.09 -13.77 -14.96
C ARG A 600 14.14 -13.57 -13.87
N LYS A 601 14.10 -12.45 -13.15
CA LYS A 601 15.08 -12.16 -12.09
C LYS A 601 15.22 -13.30 -11.09
N LEU A 602 16.45 -13.68 -10.75
CA LEU A 602 16.76 -14.83 -9.89
C LEU A 602 16.04 -14.80 -8.53
N PHE A 603 15.94 -13.62 -7.91
CA PHE A 603 15.22 -13.48 -6.65
C PHE A 603 13.72 -13.79 -6.77
N GLU A 604 13.10 -13.47 -7.90
CA GLU A 604 11.69 -13.79 -8.16
C GLU A 604 11.51 -15.28 -8.44
N VAL A 605 12.40 -15.85 -9.27
CA VAL A 605 12.37 -17.27 -9.64
C VAL A 605 12.60 -18.18 -8.43
N CYS A 606 13.40 -17.76 -7.45
CA CYS A 606 13.72 -18.58 -6.28
C CYS A 606 12.62 -18.60 -5.20
N GLN A 607 11.53 -17.85 -5.39
CA GLN A 607 10.39 -17.89 -4.48
C GLN A 607 9.51 -19.12 -4.77
N GLU A 608 9.08 -19.80 -3.71
CA GLU A 608 8.14 -20.90 -3.83
C GLU A 608 6.77 -20.39 -4.29
N PRO A 609 6.17 -20.95 -5.36
CA PRO A 609 4.83 -20.60 -5.79
C PRO A 609 3.78 -20.90 -4.71
N THR A 610 2.84 -19.97 -4.51
CA THR A 610 1.71 -20.12 -3.59
C THR A 610 0.66 -21.05 -4.20
N THR A 611 0.90 -22.35 -4.13
CA THR A 611 -0.06 -23.39 -4.57
C THR A 611 -0.66 -24.10 -3.37
N ALA A 612 -1.85 -24.70 -3.52
CA ALA A 612 -2.47 -25.51 -2.47
C ALA A 612 -1.50 -26.59 -1.92
N ASN A 613 -0.78 -27.28 -2.81
CA ASN A 613 0.21 -28.29 -2.42
C ASN A 613 1.39 -27.72 -1.63
N ALA A 614 1.94 -26.58 -2.05
CA ALA A 614 3.04 -25.91 -1.33
C ALA A 614 2.60 -25.43 0.05
N LEU A 615 1.40 -24.84 0.14
CA LEU A 615 0.81 -24.37 1.40
C LEU A 615 0.53 -25.53 2.36
N SER A 616 -0.05 -26.63 1.88
CA SER A 616 -0.24 -27.85 2.69
C SER A 616 1.08 -28.38 3.23
N ARG A 617 2.11 -28.53 2.37
CA ARG A 617 3.44 -28.99 2.80
C ARG A 617 4.04 -28.06 3.84
N ARG A 618 3.95 -26.73 3.64
CA ARG A 618 4.47 -25.75 4.60
C ARG A 618 3.78 -25.81 5.96
N ARG A 619 2.46 -26.01 5.98
CA ARG A 619 1.70 -26.24 7.22
C ARG A 619 2.21 -27.50 7.90
N GLU A 620 2.27 -28.61 7.17
CA GLU A 620 2.69 -29.91 7.68
C GLU A 620 4.11 -29.86 8.27
N THR A 621 5.08 -29.29 7.56
CA THR A 621 6.46 -29.13 8.05
C THR A 621 6.52 -28.29 9.32
N LYS A 622 5.78 -27.18 9.40
CA LYS A 622 5.74 -26.35 10.61
C LYS A 622 5.10 -27.05 11.80
N VAL A 623 4.05 -27.82 11.54
CA VAL A 623 3.37 -28.59 12.58
C VAL A 623 4.29 -29.69 13.09
N LYS A 624 4.91 -30.47 12.19
CA LYS A 624 5.90 -31.51 12.55
C LYS A 624 7.07 -30.93 13.35
N ALA A 625 7.67 -29.83 12.89
CA ALA A 625 8.76 -29.18 13.62
C ALA A 625 8.32 -28.66 15.01
N ALA A 626 7.10 -28.13 15.15
CA ALA A 626 6.60 -27.73 16.46
C ALA A 626 6.44 -28.92 17.42
N TYR A 627 5.94 -30.05 16.91
CA TYR A 627 5.84 -31.29 17.71
C TYR A 627 7.22 -31.83 18.09
N GLU A 628 8.19 -31.83 17.17
CA GLU A 628 9.58 -32.21 17.44
C GLU A 628 10.21 -31.33 18.55
N GLU A 629 9.88 -30.05 18.58
CA GLU A 629 10.33 -29.10 19.60
C GLU A 629 9.49 -29.13 20.91
N GLY A 630 8.49 -30.02 21.01
CA GLY A 630 7.57 -30.10 22.16
C GLY A 630 6.66 -28.88 22.31
N LYS A 631 6.46 -28.10 21.24
CA LYS A 631 5.64 -26.88 21.20
C LYS A 631 4.23 -27.18 20.69
N PRO A 632 3.22 -26.37 21.10
CA PRO A 632 1.87 -26.53 20.60
C PRO A 632 1.77 -26.21 19.10
N GLU A 633 0.74 -26.75 18.45
CA GLU A 633 0.45 -26.52 17.04
C GLU A 633 0.48 -25.02 16.69
N PRO A 634 1.22 -24.60 15.65
CA PRO A 634 1.24 -23.22 15.20
C PRO A 634 -0.15 -22.71 14.86
N ARG A 635 -0.50 -21.50 15.33
CA ARG A 635 -1.83 -20.91 15.08
C ARG A 635 -2.15 -20.87 13.58
N PRO A 636 -3.30 -21.42 13.14
CA PRO A 636 -3.71 -21.31 11.74
C PRO A 636 -4.16 -19.90 11.34
N SER A 637 -4.13 -19.68 10.04
CA SER A 637 -4.48 -18.46 9.33
C SER A 637 -5.34 -18.79 8.11
N GLU A 638 -5.90 -17.77 7.43
CA GLU A 638 -6.76 -17.97 6.25
C GLU A 638 -6.04 -18.73 5.13
N ILE A 639 -4.74 -18.53 4.97
CA ILE A 639 -3.93 -19.24 3.97
C ILE A 639 -3.81 -20.76 4.24
N ASP A 640 -4.05 -21.18 5.48
CA ASP A 640 -4.07 -22.60 5.82
C ASP A 640 -5.42 -23.26 5.40
N LEU A 641 -6.51 -22.49 5.35
CA LEU A 641 -7.79 -22.95 4.79
C LEU A 641 -7.76 -22.98 3.27
N TYR A 642 -7.07 -22.04 2.64
CA TYR A 642 -6.88 -21.98 1.18
C TYR A 642 -6.53 -23.35 0.59
N ALA A 643 -5.50 -23.99 1.13
CA ALA A 643 -5.01 -25.26 0.62
C ALA A 643 -6.05 -26.39 0.67
N ILE A 644 -6.88 -26.40 1.73
CA ILE A 644 -7.94 -27.40 1.93
C ILE A 644 -9.10 -27.12 0.97
N ILE A 645 -9.51 -25.86 0.85
CA ILE A 645 -10.60 -25.41 -0.04
C ILE A 645 -10.33 -25.81 -1.47
N VAL A 646 -9.13 -25.49 -1.99
CA VAL A 646 -8.75 -25.78 -3.38
C VAL A 646 -8.62 -27.28 -3.61
N ARG A 647 -7.92 -28.01 -2.71
CA ARG A 647 -7.66 -29.44 -2.87
C ARG A 647 -8.93 -30.30 -2.87
N HIS A 648 -9.94 -29.89 -2.11
CA HIS A 648 -11.21 -30.61 -2.00
C HIS A 648 -12.34 -30.01 -2.85
N GLY A 649 -12.05 -28.97 -3.63
CA GLY A 649 -13.04 -28.38 -4.53
C GLY A 649 -14.23 -27.74 -3.80
N PHE A 650 -14.05 -27.22 -2.59
CA PHE A 650 -15.13 -26.57 -1.85
C PHE A 650 -15.44 -25.22 -2.49
N ARG A 651 -16.49 -25.14 -3.31
CA ARG A 651 -16.82 -23.96 -4.09
C ARG A 651 -18.32 -23.70 -4.05
N ASN A 652 -18.71 -22.46 -3.84
CA ASN A 652 -20.09 -22.04 -4.03
C ASN A 652 -20.40 -21.97 -5.53
N THR A 653 -21.57 -22.46 -5.90
CA THR A 653 -22.14 -22.33 -7.25
C THR A 653 -23.46 -21.57 -7.18
N ASP A 654 -24.02 -21.20 -8.32
CA ASP A 654 -25.28 -20.45 -8.37
C ASP A 654 -26.45 -21.23 -7.71
N ASP A 655 -26.40 -22.57 -7.75
CA ASP A 655 -27.45 -23.45 -7.22
C ASP A 655 -27.06 -24.14 -5.89
N ASP A 656 -25.78 -24.10 -5.50
CA ASP A 656 -25.27 -24.74 -4.28
C ASP A 656 -24.33 -23.82 -3.51
N HIS A 657 -24.83 -23.29 -2.38
CA HIS A 657 -24.09 -22.46 -1.44
C HIS A 657 -23.65 -23.21 -0.16
N THR A 658 -23.55 -24.56 -0.21
CA THR A 658 -23.21 -25.40 0.94
C THR A 658 -21.70 -25.64 1.13
N ALA A 659 -20.84 -24.92 0.40
CA ALA A 659 -19.40 -25.16 0.43
C ALA A 659 -18.79 -24.94 1.83
N ALA A 660 -19.35 -24.01 2.62
CA ALA A 660 -18.91 -23.76 3.98
C ALA A 660 -19.25 -24.93 4.92
N GLU A 661 -20.44 -25.52 4.78
CA GLU A 661 -20.90 -26.69 5.52
C GLU A 661 -20.04 -27.92 5.17
N ARG A 662 -19.74 -28.13 3.88
CA ARG A 662 -18.86 -29.19 3.41
C ARG A 662 -17.43 -29.04 3.94
N LEU A 663 -16.91 -27.81 3.96
CA LEU A 663 -15.62 -27.50 4.60
C LEU A 663 -15.64 -27.81 6.11
N ILE A 664 -16.71 -27.41 6.80
CA ILE A 664 -16.88 -27.71 8.24
C ILE A 664 -16.95 -29.22 8.49
N GLN A 665 -17.70 -29.96 7.68
CA GLN A 665 -17.80 -31.42 7.75
C GLN A 665 -16.41 -32.06 7.63
N TRP A 666 -15.64 -31.64 6.62
CA TRP A 666 -14.28 -32.13 6.43
C TRP A 666 -13.37 -31.79 7.61
N LEU A 667 -13.42 -30.54 8.11
CA LEU A 667 -12.62 -30.12 9.25
C LEU A 667 -12.98 -30.86 10.54
N LYS A 668 -14.24 -31.22 10.75
CA LYS A 668 -14.65 -32.05 11.89
C LYS A 668 -14.04 -33.45 11.85
N GLN A 669 -13.84 -34.01 10.66
CA GLN A 669 -13.35 -35.38 10.47
C GLN A 669 -11.83 -35.46 10.39
N TYR A 670 -11.19 -34.50 9.72
CA TYR A 670 -9.76 -34.55 9.37
C TYR A 670 -8.97 -33.31 9.80
N GLY A 671 -9.64 -32.26 10.29
CA GLY A 671 -9.00 -31.01 10.66
C GLY A 671 -8.26 -31.10 11.99
N SER A 672 -7.10 -30.45 12.08
CA SER A 672 -6.40 -30.32 13.37
C SER A 672 -7.21 -29.48 14.37
N PRO A 673 -7.03 -29.67 15.69
CA PRO A 673 -7.71 -28.85 16.70
C PRO A 673 -7.52 -27.34 16.49
N GLY A 674 -6.33 -26.93 16.03
CA GLY A 674 -6.07 -25.55 15.64
C GLY A 674 -6.98 -25.06 14.52
N LEU A 675 -7.06 -25.81 13.41
CA LEU A 675 -7.88 -25.46 12.25
C LEU A 675 -9.36 -25.43 12.56
N VAL A 676 -9.86 -26.40 13.32
CA VAL A 676 -11.26 -26.42 13.78
C VAL A 676 -11.57 -25.20 14.64
N SER A 677 -10.70 -24.86 15.60
CA SER A 677 -10.86 -23.65 16.43
C SER A 677 -10.85 -22.36 15.60
N PHE A 678 -10.02 -22.31 14.56
CA PHE A 678 -9.95 -21.16 13.64
C PHE A 678 -11.23 -21.03 12.82
N ALA A 679 -11.70 -22.11 12.21
CA ALA A 679 -12.94 -22.12 11.43
C ALA A 679 -14.15 -21.76 12.31
N PHE A 680 -14.25 -22.31 13.52
CA PHE A 680 -15.33 -21.99 14.45
C PHE A 680 -15.40 -20.51 14.83
N LYS A 681 -14.24 -19.87 15.06
CA LYS A 681 -14.14 -18.43 15.35
C LYS A 681 -14.53 -17.56 14.15
N ASN A 682 -14.28 -18.04 12.93
CA ASN A 682 -14.54 -17.32 11.69
C ASN A 682 -15.77 -17.83 10.93
N ARG A 683 -16.64 -18.62 11.55
CA ARG A 683 -17.76 -19.32 10.89
C ARG A 683 -18.66 -18.44 10.01
N GLN A 684 -18.94 -17.21 10.44
CA GLN A 684 -19.75 -16.26 9.67
C GLN A 684 -19.06 -15.72 8.41
N LYS A 685 -17.73 -15.83 8.32
CA LYS A 685 -16.91 -15.36 7.20
C LYS A 685 -16.49 -16.46 6.25
N LEU A 686 -16.72 -17.73 6.59
CA LEU A 686 -16.24 -18.87 5.78
C LEU A 686 -16.75 -18.85 4.33
N PRO A 687 -18.02 -18.51 4.03
CA PRO A 687 -18.47 -18.40 2.64
C PRO A 687 -17.65 -17.37 1.85
N GLY A 688 -17.44 -16.17 2.43
CA GLY A 688 -16.63 -15.12 1.79
C GLY A 688 -15.16 -15.52 1.62
N ILE A 689 -14.58 -16.24 2.58
CA ILE A 689 -13.21 -16.77 2.44
C ILE A 689 -13.13 -17.77 1.29
N ILE A 690 -14.14 -18.64 1.13
CA ILE A 690 -14.19 -19.62 0.03
C ILE A 690 -14.24 -18.90 -1.31
N ASP A 691 -15.12 -17.90 -1.44
CA ASP A 691 -15.25 -17.12 -2.68
C ASP A 691 -13.96 -16.35 -2.99
N ASP A 692 -13.34 -15.75 -1.97
CA ASP A 692 -12.05 -15.05 -2.10
C ASP A 692 -10.95 -16.02 -2.57
N VAL A 693 -10.86 -17.22 -2.02
CA VAL A 693 -9.88 -18.24 -2.45
C VAL A 693 -10.04 -18.57 -3.93
N TRP A 694 -11.27 -18.83 -4.40
CA TRP A 694 -11.50 -19.11 -5.82
C TRP A 694 -11.30 -17.89 -6.72
N SER A 695 -11.49 -16.68 -6.20
CA SER A 695 -11.16 -15.46 -6.95
C SER A 695 -9.65 -15.31 -7.18
N TRP A 696 -8.82 -15.82 -6.26
CA TRP A 696 -7.37 -15.85 -6.42
C TRP A 696 -6.92 -16.98 -7.36
N GLU A 697 -7.50 -18.17 -7.23
CA GLU A 697 -7.19 -19.30 -8.13
C GLU A 697 -7.58 -19.01 -9.58
N ASN A 698 -8.71 -18.34 -9.81
CA ASN A 698 -9.19 -18.03 -11.16
C ASN A 698 -8.72 -16.67 -11.67
N VAL A 699 -7.72 -16.02 -11.02
CA VAL A 699 -7.28 -14.68 -11.40
C VAL A 699 -6.69 -14.64 -12.80
N ASP A 700 -5.93 -15.69 -13.18
CA ASP A 700 -5.30 -15.77 -14.49
C ASP A 700 -6.37 -15.94 -15.59
N ASP A 701 -7.36 -16.81 -15.38
CA ASP A 701 -8.49 -16.98 -16.30
C ASP A 701 -9.30 -15.68 -16.42
N PHE A 702 -9.55 -15.01 -15.29
CA PHE A 702 -10.24 -13.72 -15.27
C PHE A 702 -9.47 -12.65 -16.04
N LEU A 703 -8.14 -12.58 -15.88
CA LEU A 703 -7.27 -11.63 -16.60
C LEU A 703 -7.21 -11.96 -18.09
N GLN A 704 -7.11 -13.23 -18.47
CA GLN A 704 -7.12 -13.66 -19.87
C GLN A 704 -8.45 -13.29 -20.54
N ALA A 705 -9.58 -13.61 -19.90
CA ALA A 705 -10.90 -13.26 -20.41
C ALA A 705 -11.09 -11.73 -20.53
N ASN A 706 -10.59 -10.96 -19.55
CA ASN A 706 -10.72 -9.50 -19.56
C ASN A 706 -9.69 -8.76 -20.42
N ALA A 707 -8.57 -9.39 -20.78
CA ALA A 707 -7.57 -8.82 -21.68
C ALA A 707 -8.09 -8.71 -23.11
N LEU A 708 -9.01 -9.58 -23.50
CA LEU A 708 -9.63 -9.53 -24.82
C LEU A 708 -10.47 -8.26 -24.98
N THR A 709 -10.23 -7.56 -26.09
CA THR A 709 -11.11 -6.49 -26.55
C THR A 709 -12.44 -7.07 -27.01
N ARG A 710 -13.49 -6.24 -27.06
CA ARG A 710 -14.80 -6.66 -27.58
C ARG A 710 -14.72 -7.22 -29.00
N LYS A 711 -13.85 -6.63 -29.84
CA LYS A 711 -13.55 -7.10 -31.21
C LYS A 711 -12.95 -8.51 -31.19
N GLN A 712 -11.92 -8.72 -30.39
CA GLN A 712 -11.26 -10.03 -30.28
C GLN A 712 -12.22 -11.10 -29.76
N ARG A 713 -13.08 -10.77 -28.79
CA ARG A 713 -14.09 -11.71 -28.28
C ARG A 713 -15.12 -12.09 -29.35
N LEU A 714 -15.56 -11.11 -30.15
CA LEU A 714 -16.45 -11.37 -31.30
C LEU A 714 -15.78 -12.26 -32.35
N GLN A 715 -14.51 -12.02 -32.66
CA GLN A 715 -13.71 -12.83 -33.59
C GLN A 715 -13.49 -14.24 -33.07
N GLN A 716 -13.20 -14.39 -31.78
CA GLN A 716 -13.05 -15.69 -31.13
C GLN A 716 -14.36 -16.51 -31.21
N ALA A 717 -15.50 -15.87 -30.94
CA ALA A 717 -16.81 -16.54 -31.02
C ALA A 717 -17.14 -17.06 -32.44
N LEU A 718 -16.57 -16.48 -33.50
CA LEU A 718 -16.70 -17.01 -34.87
C LEU A 718 -15.97 -18.35 -35.05
N THR A 719 -14.86 -18.55 -34.33
CA THR A 719 -14.05 -19.78 -34.37
C THR A 719 -14.56 -20.88 -33.43
N GLU A 720 -15.39 -20.51 -32.44
CA GLU A 720 -15.98 -21.46 -31.49
C GLU A 720 -17.12 -22.28 -32.15
N PRO A 721 -17.32 -23.55 -31.74
CA PRO A 721 -18.40 -24.37 -32.26
C PRO A 721 -19.77 -23.83 -31.87
N CYS A 722 -20.72 -23.89 -32.82
CA CYS A 722 -22.08 -23.41 -32.59
C CYS A 722 -22.84 -24.34 -31.63
N GLN A 723 -23.38 -23.78 -30.54
CA GLN A 723 -24.11 -24.53 -29.51
C GLN A 723 -25.58 -24.79 -29.84
N CYS A 724 -26.15 -24.11 -30.85
CA CYS A 724 -27.57 -24.19 -31.20
C CYS A 724 -27.84 -24.79 -32.58
N GLY A 725 -26.82 -25.37 -33.24
CA GLY A 725 -26.95 -25.91 -34.60
C GLY A 725 -27.36 -24.87 -35.67
N GLY A 726 -27.19 -23.56 -35.40
CA GLY A 726 -27.60 -22.49 -36.31
C GLY A 726 -29.05 -21.99 -36.13
N MET A 727 -29.85 -22.63 -35.26
CA MET A 727 -31.26 -22.28 -35.05
C MET A 727 -31.44 -20.82 -34.60
N TRP A 728 -30.55 -20.32 -33.73
CA TRP A 728 -30.63 -18.95 -33.25
C TRP A 728 -30.47 -17.94 -34.41
N LEU A 729 -29.51 -18.16 -35.31
CA LEU A 729 -29.28 -17.28 -36.46
C LEU A 729 -30.50 -17.25 -37.39
N GLN A 730 -31.05 -18.42 -37.71
CA GLN A 730 -32.24 -18.53 -38.56
C GLN A 730 -33.44 -17.79 -37.95
N CYS A 731 -33.72 -18.02 -36.67
CA CYS A 731 -34.81 -17.33 -35.98
C CYS A 731 -34.59 -15.83 -35.84
N ALA A 732 -33.34 -15.37 -35.62
CA ALA A 732 -33.03 -13.95 -35.56
C ALA A 732 -33.26 -13.27 -36.92
N VAL A 733 -32.84 -13.88 -38.03
CA VAL A 733 -33.08 -13.37 -39.38
C VAL A 733 -34.59 -13.30 -39.68
N GLN A 734 -35.34 -14.37 -39.39
CA GLN A 734 -36.79 -14.39 -39.57
C GLN A 734 -37.49 -13.33 -38.70
N LEU A 735 -37.06 -13.15 -37.46
CA LEU A 735 -37.60 -12.13 -36.56
C LEU A 735 -37.41 -10.73 -37.14
N LEU A 736 -36.22 -10.41 -37.65
CA LEU A 736 -35.93 -9.12 -38.27
C LEU A 736 -36.74 -8.90 -39.56
N GLN A 737 -36.83 -9.92 -40.41
CA GLN A 737 -37.60 -9.88 -41.66
C GLN A 737 -39.10 -9.66 -41.40
N ARG A 738 -39.68 -10.38 -40.43
CA ARG A 738 -41.11 -10.25 -40.07
C ARG A 738 -41.46 -8.88 -39.52
N ASN A 739 -40.51 -8.21 -38.87
CA ASN A 739 -40.68 -6.84 -38.38
C ASN A 739 -40.28 -5.78 -39.41
N HIS A 740 -39.97 -6.16 -40.66
CA HIS A 740 -39.50 -5.27 -41.72
C HIS A 740 -38.27 -4.44 -41.33
N ILE A 741 -37.39 -4.99 -40.49
CA ILE A 741 -36.14 -4.34 -40.08
C ILE A 741 -35.05 -4.64 -41.11
N HIS A 742 -34.40 -3.60 -41.64
CA HIS A 742 -33.28 -3.74 -42.55
C HIS A 742 -32.08 -4.37 -41.83
N ILE A 743 -31.82 -5.66 -42.08
CA ILE A 743 -30.82 -6.46 -41.37
C ILE A 743 -29.41 -5.83 -41.41
N PRO A 744 -28.92 -5.32 -42.56
CA PRO A 744 -27.61 -4.69 -42.60
C PRO A 744 -27.50 -3.45 -41.72
N ASP A 745 -28.57 -2.65 -41.59
CA ASP A 745 -28.56 -1.42 -40.79
C ASP A 745 -28.45 -1.72 -39.30
N ILE A 746 -29.31 -2.61 -38.78
CA ILE A 746 -29.25 -3.01 -37.36
C ILE A 746 -27.92 -3.71 -37.02
N CYS A 747 -27.43 -4.60 -37.90
CA CYS A 747 -26.15 -5.28 -37.68
C CYS A 747 -24.97 -4.30 -37.67
N SER A 748 -24.97 -3.31 -38.56
CA SER A 748 -23.94 -2.26 -38.61
C SER A 748 -23.93 -1.42 -37.34
N HIS A 749 -25.11 -1.03 -36.83
CA HIS A 749 -25.21 -0.30 -35.57
C HIS A 749 -24.78 -1.13 -34.36
N LEU A 750 -25.20 -2.40 -34.27
CA LEU A 750 -24.76 -3.31 -33.21
C LEU A 750 -23.24 -3.49 -33.22
N GLN A 751 -22.66 -3.76 -34.40
CA GLN A 751 -21.22 -3.93 -34.55
C GLN A 751 -20.47 -2.62 -34.23
N ARG A 752 -20.96 -1.47 -34.68
CA ARG A 752 -20.39 -0.14 -34.38
C ARG A 752 -20.37 0.15 -32.89
N SER A 753 -21.47 -0.10 -32.18
CA SER A 753 -21.52 0.04 -30.72
C SER A 753 -20.53 -0.91 -30.03
N LEU A 754 -20.43 -2.17 -30.46
CA LEU A 754 -19.49 -3.14 -29.87
C LEU A 754 -18.02 -2.74 -30.08
N LEU A 755 -17.67 -2.20 -31.25
CA LEU A 755 -16.30 -1.82 -31.57
C LEU A 755 -15.90 -0.50 -30.92
N LEU A 756 -16.72 0.54 -31.09
CA LEU A 756 -16.37 1.91 -30.67
C LEU A 756 -16.79 2.22 -29.24
N GLY A 757 -17.75 1.46 -28.68
CA GLY A 757 -18.32 1.73 -27.37
C GLY A 757 -19.25 2.94 -27.37
N ARG A 758 -19.56 3.45 -26.17
CA ARG A 758 -20.34 4.69 -26.01
C ARG A 758 -19.50 5.91 -26.39
N ARG A 759 -20.02 6.77 -27.27
CA ARG A 759 -19.42 8.02 -27.74
C ARG A 759 -20.52 8.96 -28.21
N GLU A 760 -20.19 10.23 -28.40
CA GLU A 760 -21.13 11.23 -28.92
C GLU A 760 -21.64 10.90 -30.32
N ASP A 761 -20.80 10.27 -31.17
CA ASP A 761 -21.11 9.89 -32.54
C ASP A 761 -21.65 8.46 -32.70
N VAL A 762 -21.83 7.72 -31.58
CA VAL A 762 -22.29 6.33 -31.58
C VAL A 762 -23.59 6.25 -30.78
N PRO A 763 -24.75 6.24 -31.44
CA PRO A 763 -26.03 6.21 -30.74
C PRO A 763 -26.24 4.90 -30.00
N VAL A 764 -26.99 4.97 -28.90
CA VAL A 764 -27.47 3.81 -28.14
C VAL A 764 -28.47 3.05 -29.01
N VAL A 765 -28.26 1.74 -29.18
CA VAL A 765 -29.18 0.89 -29.95
C VAL A 765 -30.38 0.52 -29.07
N VAL A 766 -31.58 0.90 -29.52
CA VAL A 766 -32.83 0.68 -28.80
C VAL A 766 -33.76 -0.18 -29.64
N LEU A 767 -34.16 -1.33 -29.10
CA LEU A 767 -35.19 -2.19 -29.65
C LEU A 767 -36.51 -1.86 -28.94
N MET A 768 -37.45 -1.27 -29.66
CA MET A 768 -38.74 -0.84 -29.10
C MET A 768 -39.84 -1.82 -29.51
N GLY A 769 -40.67 -2.26 -28.57
CA GLY A 769 -41.81 -3.16 -28.84
C GLY A 769 -43.13 -2.53 -28.43
N ARG A 770 -44.20 -2.83 -29.16
CA ARG A 770 -45.52 -2.23 -28.93
C ARG A 770 -46.30 -2.86 -27.77
N PHE A 771 -46.30 -4.20 -27.67
CA PHE A 771 -47.15 -4.99 -26.79
C PHE A 771 -46.36 -5.85 -25.78
N GLY A 772 -45.07 -6.10 -26.02
CA GLY A 772 -44.28 -7.09 -25.28
C GLY A 772 -44.32 -8.46 -25.96
N GLY A 773 -43.24 -9.24 -25.83
CA GLY A 773 -43.13 -10.56 -26.46
C GLY A 773 -42.69 -10.55 -27.94
N GLU A 774 -42.25 -9.44 -28.51
CA GLU A 774 -41.81 -9.34 -29.92
C GLU A 774 -40.36 -9.79 -30.17
N GLY A 775 -39.75 -10.55 -29.26
CA GLY A 775 -38.40 -11.13 -29.47
C GLY A 775 -37.22 -10.16 -29.30
N LYS A 776 -37.44 -8.96 -28.73
CA LYS A 776 -36.39 -7.94 -28.51
C LYS A 776 -35.22 -8.47 -27.66
N SER A 777 -35.53 -9.03 -26.50
CA SER A 777 -34.52 -9.57 -25.58
C SER A 777 -33.85 -10.82 -26.16
N PHE A 778 -34.55 -11.61 -26.99
CA PHE A 778 -33.98 -12.75 -27.71
C PHE A 778 -32.84 -12.33 -28.66
N LEU A 779 -32.97 -11.17 -29.33
CA LEU A 779 -31.93 -10.69 -30.24
C LEU A 779 -30.64 -10.25 -29.52
N LEU A 780 -30.77 -9.70 -28.31
CA LEU A 780 -29.64 -9.14 -27.55
C LEU A 780 -29.09 -10.10 -26.48
N SER A 781 -29.81 -11.16 -26.11
CA SER A 781 -29.39 -12.08 -25.07
C SER A 781 -28.05 -12.76 -25.32
N PRO A 782 -27.61 -13.09 -26.57
CA PRO A 782 -26.28 -13.64 -26.80
C PRO A 782 -25.11 -12.75 -26.38
N LEU A 783 -25.33 -11.46 -26.09
CA LEU A 783 -24.30 -10.61 -25.49
C LEU A 783 -23.85 -11.15 -24.12
N ARG A 784 -24.74 -11.82 -23.38
CA ARG A 784 -24.44 -12.45 -22.08
C ARG A 784 -23.52 -13.65 -22.25
N THR A 785 -23.77 -14.51 -23.23
CA THR A 785 -22.90 -15.66 -23.53
C THR A 785 -21.59 -15.24 -24.21
N LEU A 786 -21.62 -14.17 -25.02
CA LEU A 786 -20.43 -13.63 -25.68
C LEU A 786 -19.42 -13.06 -24.68
N PHE A 787 -19.88 -12.24 -23.72
CA PHE A 787 -18.98 -11.58 -22.77
C PHE A 787 -18.86 -12.28 -21.42
N GLY A 788 -19.78 -13.18 -21.07
CA GLY A 788 -19.96 -13.66 -19.70
C GLY A 788 -20.96 -12.76 -18.95
N VAL A 789 -21.84 -13.36 -18.17
CA VAL A 789 -22.91 -12.65 -17.42
C VAL A 789 -22.30 -11.62 -16.48
N GLU A 790 -21.16 -11.94 -15.88
CA GLU A 790 -20.36 -11.08 -15.01
C GLU A 790 -19.68 -9.91 -15.76
N ASN A 791 -19.65 -9.88 -17.07
CA ASN A 791 -19.10 -8.76 -17.84
C ASN A 791 -20.18 -7.91 -18.52
N VAL A 792 -21.46 -8.23 -18.30
CA VAL A 792 -22.61 -7.47 -18.79
C VAL A 792 -23.33 -6.79 -17.64
N GLN A 793 -23.49 -5.48 -17.72
CA GLN A 793 -24.35 -4.75 -16.78
C GLN A 793 -25.82 -5.02 -17.13
N ALA A 794 -26.56 -5.64 -16.21
CA ALA A 794 -28.01 -5.77 -16.31
C ALA A 794 -28.73 -4.45 -15.96
N THR A 795 -30.03 -4.39 -16.27
CA THR A 795 -30.90 -3.24 -15.96
C THR A 795 -30.78 -2.84 -14.49
N PRO A 796 -30.35 -1.60 -14.20
CA PRO A 796 -30.21 -1.13 -12.84
C PRO A 796 -31.59 -0.96 -12.17
N GLN A 797 -31.65 -1.26 -10.87
CA GLN A 797 -32.87 -1.10 -10.08
C GLN A 797 -32.83 0.23 -9.30
N PRO A 798 -34.01 0.81 -8.96
CA PRO A 798 -34.07 2.00 -8.11
C PRO A 798 -33.33 1.79 -6.78
N GLY A 799 -32.49 2.74 -6.39
CA GLY A 799 -31.74 2.66 -5.14
C GLY A 799 -30.61 3.68 -5.06
N SER A 800 -29.83 3.65 -3.98
CA SER A 800 -28.74 4.61 -3.75
C SER A 800 -27.55 4.42 -4.71
N PHE A 801 -27.39 3.24 -5.30
CA PHE A 801 -26.23 2.84 -6.11
C PHE A 801 -26.66 2.05 -7.37
N PRO A 802 -27.49 2.62 -8.26
CA PRO A 802 -28.11 1.88 -9.36
C PRO A 802 -27.07 1.31 -10.35
N LEU A 803 -25.95 2.01 -10.56
CA LEU A 803 -24.89 1.63 -11.51
C LEU A 803 -23.66 0.99 -10.83
N LEU A 804 -23.84 0.36 -9.66
CA LEU A 804 -22.72 -0.26 -8.94
C LEU A 804 -22.09 -1.39 -9.78
N GLY A 805 -20.77 -1.34 -9.97
CA GLY A 805 -20.01 -2.34 -10.70
C GLY A 805 -19.85 -2.05 -12.20
N LEU A 806 -20.50 -1.01 -12.72
CA LEU A 806 -20.41 -0.61 -14.13
C LEU A 806 -18.96 -0.40 -14.60
N GLU A 807 -18.06 0.01 -13.71
CA GLU A 807 -16.64 0.27 -14.03
C GLU A 807 -15.86 -0.95 -14.49
N ARG A 808 -16.38 -2.16 -14.25
CA ARG A 808 -15.74 -3.43 -14.67
C ARG A 808 -16.44 -4.10 -15.85
N ARG A 809 -17.57 -3.57 -16.33
CA ARG A 809 -18.40 -4.23 -17.34
C ARG A 809 -17.93 -3.91 -18.76
N LYS A 810 -18.07 -4.89 -19.66
CA LYS A 810 -17.71 -4.78 -21.09
C LYS A 810 -18.86 -4.27 -21.94
N ALA A 811 -20.10 -4.58 -21.57
CA ALA A 811 -21.33 -4.14 -22.23
C ALA A 811 -22.45 -3.86 -21.21
N VAL A 812 -23.46 -3.11 -21.63
CA VAL A 812 -24.65 -2.80 -20.84
C VAL A 812 -25.89 -3.24 -21.61
N LEU A 813 -26.73 -4.04 -20.96
CA LEU A 813 -28.01 -4.51 -21.50
C LEU A 813 -29.13 -4.04 -20.56
N LEU A 814 -29.86 -3.01 -21.01
CA LEU A 814 -31.01 -2.45 -20.30
C LEU A 814 -32.29 -3.09 -20.88
N ASP A 815 -32.71 -4.19 -20.27
CA ASP A 815 -33.95 -4.88 -20.60
C ASP A 815 -35.15 -4.18 -19.94
N GLU A 816 -36.21 -3.95 -20.72
CA GLU A 816 -37.41 -3.19 -20.34
C GLU A 816 -37.11 -1.82 -19.70
N TRP A 817 -36.19 -1.06 -20.30
CA TRP A 817 -35.79 0.25 -19.78
C TRP A 817 -36.89 1.31 -19.94
N ALA A 818 -37.16 2.04 -18.86
CA ALA A 818 -37.92 3.28 -18.88
C ALA A 818 -36.95 4.46 -18.94
N PHE A 819 -37.14 5.36 -19.91
CA PHE A 819 -36.34 6.57 -20.09
C PHE A 819 -36.77 7.72 -19.15
N ASP A 820 -37.29 7.38 -17.98
CA ASP A 820 -37.74 8.31 -16.96
C ASP A 820 -36.62 8.57 -15.93
N THR A 821 -36.94 9.33 -14.87
CA THR A 821 -36.00 9.65 -13.79
C THR A 821 -36.08 8.70 -12.60
N SER A 822 -36.79 7.56 -12.71
CA SER A 822 -37.04 6.65 -11.59
C SER A 822 -35.77 5.93 -11.11
N VAL A 823 -34.86 5.61 -12.05
CA VAL A 823 -33.59 4.94 -11.75
C VAL A 823 -32.39 5.89 -11.87
N LEU A 824 -32.36 6.72 -12.92
CA LEU A 824 -31.27 7.67 -13.20
C LEU A 824 -31.80 9.03 -13.59
N ALA A 825 -31.23 10.09 -13.04
CA ALA A 825 -31.55 11.45 -13.47
C ALA A 825 -31.19 11.65 -14.95
N LEU A 826 -32.03 12.39 -15.68
CA LEU A 826 -31.87 12.61 -17.13
C LEU A 826 -30.50 13.22 -17.52
N PRO A 827 -29.93 14.21 -16.78
CA PRO A 827 -28.58 14.70 -17.07
C PRO A 827 -27.51 13.61 -16.99
N THR A 828 -27.62 12.67 -16.05
CA THR A 828 -26.70 11.53 -15.94
C THR A 828 -26.87 10.57 -17.11
N GLN A 829 -28.10 10.31 -17.55
CA GLN A 829 -28.36 9.49 -18.74
C GLN A 829 -27.73 10.13 -20.00
N LEU A 830 -27.88 11.44 -20.20
CA LEU A 830 -27.29 12.16 -21.33
C LEU A 830 -25.75 12.06 -21.33
N LEU A 831 -25.11 12.33 -20.18
CA LEU A 831 -23.66 12.17 -20.04
C LEU A 831 -23.22 10.71 -20.29
N TRP A 832 -24.02 9.75 -19.80
CA TRP A 832 -23.74 8.35 -19.98
C TRP A 832 -23.78 7.98 -21.47
N TYR A 833 -24.84 8.34 -22.18
CA TYR A 833 -25.05 7.99 -23.59
C TYR A 833 -24.07 8.68 -24.53
N GLU A 834 -23.62 9.91 -24.22
CA GLU A 834 -22.58 10.63 -24.98
C GLU A 834 -21.16 10.07 -24.81
N GLY A 835 -20.96 9.11 -23.90
CA GLY A 835 -19.59 8.68 -23.56
C GLY A 835 -18.86 9.65 -22.64
N LYS A 836 -19.50 10.70 -22.12
CA LYS A 836 -18.88 11.67 -21.21
C LYS A 836 -18.64 11.07 -19.81
N PRO A 837 -17.64 11.58 -19.06
CA PRO A 837 -17.42 11.16 -17.68
C PRO A 837 -18.56 11.63 -16.76
N PHE A 838 -19.00 10.77 -15.84
CA PHE A 838 -20.00 11.11 -14.83
C PHE A 838 -19.71 10.40 -13.49
N PRO A 839 -20.17 10.96 -12.35
CA PRO A 839 -19.91 10.36 -11.04
C PRO A 839 -20.77 9.10 -10.82
N LEU A 840 -20.12 7.98 -10.52
CA LEU A 840 -20.73 6.76 -10.01
C LEU A 840 -20.77 6.80 -8.48
N THR A 841 -21.98 6.78 -7.94
CA THR A 841 -22.23 6.69 -6.50
C THR A 841 -21.85 5.29 -5.99
N ARG A 842 -21.19 5.22 -4.83
CA ARG A 842 -20.75 3.97 -4.20
C ARG A 842 -20.91 4.01 -2.68
N PRO A 843 -21.13 2.87 -2.01
CA PRO A 843 -21.20 2.79 -0.55
C PRO A 843 -19.88 3.25 0.08
N GLN A 844 -19.95 4.21 1.01
CA GLN A 844 -18.75 4.77 1.67
C GLN A 844 -18.30 3.96 2.91
N ASN A 845 -19.05 2.92 3.28
CA ASN A 845 -18.86 2.18 4.54
C ASN A 845 -18.25 0.77 4.35
N LYS A 846 -18.03 0.34 3.10
CA LYS A 846 -17.57 -1.02 2.76
C LYS A 846 -16.55 -0.96 1.60
N ASP A 847 -15.31 -0.59 1.91
CA ASP A 847 -14.14 -0.73 1.03
C ASP A 847 -13.89 0.34 -0.07
N PHE A 848 -14.80 1.29 -0.29
CA PHE A 848 -14.60 2.39 -1.24
C PHE A 848 -14.38 3.75 -0.56
N ASN A 849 -13.28 4.44 -0.92
CA ASN A 849 -13.06 5.84 -0.56
C ASN A 849 -13.53 6.75 -1.70
N GLY A 850 -14.69 7.41 -1.51
CA GLY A 850 -15.23 8.39 -2.45
C GLY A 850 -16.01 7.80 -3.63
N HIS A 851 -16.70 8.69 -4.36
CA HIS A 851 -17.37 8.37 -5.61
C HIS A 851 -16.34 8.15 -6.72
N LEU A 852 -16.65 7.25 -7.67
CA LEU A 852 -15.80 7.02 -8.83
C LEU A 852 -16.24 7.96 -9.95
N LEU A 853 -15.31 8.50 -10.74
CA LEU A 853 -15.67 9.11 -12.01
C LEU A 853 -15.63 8.02 -13.10
N TYR A 854 -16.77 7.66 -13.67
CA TYR A 854 -16.83 6.64 -14.71
C TYR A 854 -16.31 7.17 -16.04
N GLN A 855 -15.32 6.47 -16.59
CA GLN A 855 -14.71 6.77 -17.89
C GLN A 855 -14.71 5.54 -18.80
N GLY A 856 -15.41 4.46 -18.42
CA GLY A 856 -15.48 3.24 -19.23
C GLY A 856 -16.23 3.47 -20.54
N THR A 857 -16.01 2.59 -21.52
CA THR A 857 -16.56 2.70 -22.88
C THR A 857 -17.60 1.61 -23.18
N ALA A 858 -18.19 0.98 -22.17
CA ALA A 858 -19.19 -0.08 -22.38
C ALA A 858 -20.35 0.43 -23.26
N PRO A 859 -20.65 -0.21 -24.41
CA PRO A 859 -21.82 0.12 -25.22
C PRO A 859 -23.10 -0.22 -24.47
N ILE A 860 -24.16 0.45 -24.86
CA ILE A 860 -25.47 0.36 -24.22
C ILE A 860 -26.44 -0.15 -25.27
N PHE A 861 -27.12 -1.24 -24.93
CA PHE A 861 -28.19 -1.83 -25.71
C PHE A 861 -29.45 -1.81 -24.86
N VAL A 862 -30.55 -1.36 -25.44
CA VAL A 862 -31.80 -1.13 -24.71
C VAL A 862 -32.91 -1.91 -25.37
N THR A 863 -33.75 -2.57 -24.56
CA THR A 863 -35.10 -2.95 -24.98
C THR A 863 -36.09 -2.09 -24.20
N CYS A 864 -37.14 -1.60 -24.85
CA CYS A 864 -38.19 -0.84 -24.18
C CYS A 864 -39.56 -1.08 -24.80
N LYS A 865 -40.63 -0.63 -24.12
CA LYS A 865 -41.99 -0.62 -24.66
C LYS A 865 -42.26 0.74 -25.31
N GLU A 866 -43.07 0.76 -26.36
CA GLU A 866 -43.42 1.99 -27.08
C GLU A 866 -44.06 3.02 -26.14
N LYS A 867 -44.91 2.58 -25.21
CA LYS A 867 -45.53 3.44 -24.19
C LYS A 867 -44.53 4.22 -23.32
N GLU A 868 -43.30 3.72 -23.15
CA GLU A 868 -42.27 4.37 -22.33
C GLU A 868 -41.54 5.46 -23.10
N LEU A 869 -41.45 5.33 -24.43
CA LEU A 869 -40.73 6.26 -25.30
C LEU A 869 -41.67 7.28 -25.97
N ALA A 870 -42.93 6.93 -26.22
CA ALA A 870 -43.92 7.80 -26.86
C ALA A 870 -44.11 9.17 -26.16
N PRO A 871 -44.17 9.26 -24.82
CA PRO A 871 -44.26 10.56 -24.15
C PRO A 871 -43.04 11.45 -24.38
N ILE A 872 -41.85 10.84 -24.50
CA ILE A 872 -40.60 11.54 -24.74
C ILE A 872 -40.52 12.04 -26.17
N VAL A 873 -40.94 11.20 -27.13
CA VAL A 873 -41.04 11.58 -28.55
C VAL A 873 -41.99 12.74 -28.74
N SER A 874 -43.16 12.71 -28.10
CA SER A 874 -44.13 13.80 -28.15
C SER A 874 -43.55 15.12 -27.61
N LYS A 875 -42.94 15.11 -26.41
CA LYS A 875 -42.30 16.28 -25.80
C LYS A 875 -41.12 16.83 -26.63
N ALA A 876 -40.39 15.94 -27.30
CA ALA A 876 -39.29 16.35 -28.17
C ALA A 876 -39.81 17.01 -29.46
N HIS A 877 -40.87 16.49 -30.06
CA HIS A 877 -41.51 17.11 -31.23
C HIS A 877 -42.08 18.49 -30.91
N GLU A 878 -42.78 18.64 -29.77
CA GLU A 878 -43.29 19.94 -29.32
C GLU A 878 -42.15 20.96 -29.15
N ALA A 879 -41.06 20.56 -28.48
CA ALA A 879 -39.89 21.43 -28.31
C ALA A 879 -39.21 21.79 -29.63
N ALA A 880 -39.15 20.85 -30.58
CA ALA A 880 -38.59 21.07 -31.91
C ALA A 880 -39.43 22.05 -32.74
N GLN A 881 -40.77 21.94 -32.68
CA GLN A 881 -41.69 22.88 -33.33
C GLN A 881 -41.56 24.31 -32.79
N LEU A 882 -41.27 24.45 -31.49
CA LEU A 882 -41.03 25.74 -30.83
C LEU A 882 -39.61 26.29 -31.06
N GLY A 883 -38.76 25.60 -31.82
CA GLY A 883 -37.37 26.00 -32.09
C GLY A 883 -36.46 26.02 -30.87
N LYS A 884 -36.86 25.37 -29.76
CA LYS A 884 -36.13 25.36 -28.49
C LYS A 884 -35.59 23.96 -28.21
N PRO A 885 -34.27 23.71 -28.27
CA PRO A 885 -33.71 22.42 -27.89
C PRO A 885 -34.01 22.13 -26.41
N SER A 886 -34.61 20.97 -26.15
CA SER A 886 -34.91 20.45 -24.81
C SER A 886 -34.07 19.20 -24.48
N GLU A 887 -33.98 18.83 -23.21
CA GLU A 887 -33.29 17.59 -22.79
C GLU A 887 -33.85 16.34 -23.49
N TRP A 888 -35.15 16.34 -23.86
CA TRP A 888 -35.79 15.27 -24.62
C TRP A 888 -35.34 15.22 -26.08
N THR A 889 -35.19 16.39 -26.74
CA THR A 889 -34.59 16.45 -28.09
C THR A 889 -33.13 16.01 -28.08
N MET A 890 -32.39 16.31 -27.00
CA MET A 890 -31.03 15.82 -26.81
C MET A 890 -31.02 14.31 -26.64
N LEU A 891 -31.91 13.76 -25.82
CA LEU A 891 -32.00 12.32 -25.60
C LEU A 891 -32.24 11.57 -26.92
N LEU A 892 -33.24 11.96 -27.71
CA LEU A 892 -33.57 11.27 -28.97
C LEU A 892 -32.41 11.27 -29.98
N ARG A 893 -31.63 12.36 -30.05
CA ARG A 893 -30.44 12.41 -30.94
C ARG A 893 -29.36 11.39 -30.57
N ARG A 894 -29.38 10.85 -29.36
CA ARG A 894 -28.43 9.83 -28.86
C ARG A 894 -28.96 8.40 -29.01
N LEU A 895 -30.17 8.20 -29.53
CA LEU A 895 -30.79 6.88 -29.69
C LEU A 895 -30.90 6.50 -31.16
N ARG A 896 -30.69 5.21 -31.46
CA ARG A 896 -31.06 4.58 -32.74
C ARG A 896 -32.17 3.57 -32.46
N LEU A 897 -33.37 3.85 -32.96
CA LEU A 897 -34.57 3.07 -32.67
C LEU A 897 -34.82 2.03 -33.77
N PHE A 898 -35.11 0.80 -33.36
CA PHE A 898 -35.63 -0.27 -34.22
C PHE A 898 -36.95 -0.77 -33.62
N THR A 899 -38.04 -0.66 -34.37
CA THR A 899 -39.39 -0.97 -33.88
C THR A 899 -39.79 -2.39 -34.24
N PHE A 900 -40.27 -3.14 -33.24
CA PHE A 900 -40.79 -4.49 -33.37
C PHE A 900 -42.31 -4.45 -33.11
N THR A 901 -43.09 -4.88 -34.09
CA THR A 901 -44.56 -4.87 -34.07
C THR A 901 -45.16 -6.28 -34.09
N VAL A 902 -44.37 -7.29 -34.49
CA VAL A 902 -44.83 -8.67 -34.66
C VAL A 902 -44.41 -9.51 -33.46
N PRO A 903 -45.35 -10.17 -32.75
CA PRO A 903 -45.04 -11.10 -31.66
C PRO A 903 -44.08 -12.20 -32.10
N PHE A 904 -43.13 -12.54 -31.23
CA PHE A 904 -42.20 -13.64 -31.47
C PHE A 904 -42.91 -14.96 -31.16
N PRO A 905 -42.97 -15.90 -32.11
CA PRO A 905 -43.59 -17.19 -31.87
C PRO A 905 -42.82 -17.94 -30.79
N VAL A 906 -43.46 -18.22 -29.65
CA VAL A 906 -42.88 -19.04 -28.60
C VAL A 906 -42.98 -20.50 -29.05
N SER A 907 -41.89 -21.07 -29.55
CA SER A 907 -41.82 -22.51 -29.84
C SER A 907 -41.78 -23.32 -28.55
N THR A 908 -42.30 -24.55 -28.57
CA THR A 908 -42.16 -25.53 -27.47
C THR A 908 -40.70 -25.92 -27.20
N CYS A 909 -39.82 -25.78 -28.20
CA CYS A 909 -38.38 -25.94 -28.06
C CYS A 909 -37.72 -24.61 -27.65
N LYS A 910 -36.97 -24.61 -26.54
CA LYS A 910 -36.21 -23.44 -26.06
C LYS A 910 -34.91 -23.30 -26.86
N ILE A 911 -34.82 -22.27 -27.70
CA ILE A 911 -33.62 -21.98 -28.49
C ILE A 911 -32.53 -21.40 -27.55
N PRO A 912 -31.32 -22.01 -27.46
CA PRO A 912 -30.28 -21.50 -26.59
C PRO A 912 -29.64 -20.22 -27.13
N GLU A 913 -29.20 -19.34 -26.23
CA GLU A 913 -28.44 -18.14 -26.55
C GLU A 913 -27.10 -18.54 -27.17
N CYS A 914 -26.77 -18.05 -28.37
CA CYS A 914 -25.59 -18.52 -29.09
C CYS A 914 -24.69 -17.36 -29.55
N ALA A 915 -23.56 -17.19 -28.84
CA ALA A 915 -22.55 -16.19 -29.17
C ALA A 915 -21.99 -16.36 -30.60
N THR A 916 -21.74 -17.60 -31.04
CA THR A 916 -21.29 -17.91 -32.40
C THR A 916 -22.29 -17.48 -33.46
N CYS A 917 -23.58 -17.75 -33.28
CA CYS A 917 -24.62 -17.33 -34.23
C CYS A 917 -24.80 -15.82 -34.25
N PHE A 918 -24.72 -15.16 -33.10
CA PHE A 918 -24.75 -13.70 -33.02
C PHE A 918 -23.56 -13.08 -33.74
N ALA A 919 -22.35 -13.62 -33.52
CA ALA A 919 -21.16 -13.16 -34.21
C ALA A 919 -21.26 -13.36 -35.73
N ARG A 920 -21.80 -14.50 -36.19
CA ARG A 920 -22.07 -14.76 -37.61
C ARG A 920 -23.10 -13.79 -38.19
N LEU A 921 -24.19 -13.49 -37.48
CA LEU A 921 -25.18 -12.50 -37.91
C LEU A 921 -24.50 -11.14 -38.17
N LEU A 922 -23.71 -10.65 -37.21
CA LEU A 922 -23.01 -9.39 -37.38
C LEU A 922 -21.96 -9.45 -38.50
N ASN A 923 -21.19 -10.53 -38.59
CA ASN A 923 -20.14 -10.67 -39.61
C ASN A 923 -20.70 -10.79 -41.04
N SER A 924 -21.87 -11.43 -41.21
CA SER A 924 -22.48 -11.66 -42.52
C SER A 924 -23.27 -10.47 -43.06
N TYR A 925 -23.83 -9.63 -42.19
CA TYR A 925 -24.75 -8.57 -42.60
C TYR A 925 -24.29 -7.15 -42.27
N ALA A 926 -23.35 -6.95 -41.34
CA ALA A 926 -22.86 -5.60 -41.07
C ALA A 926 -22.02 -5.08 -42.24
N VAL A 927 -22.22 -3.81 -42.60
CA VAL A 927 -21.41 -3.14 -43.61
C VAL A 927 -20.02 -2.92 -43.00
N PRO A 928 -18.92 -3.25 -43.73
CA PRO A 928 -17.57 -2.99 -43.24
C PRO A 928 -17.41 -1.51 -42.87
N MET A 929 -16.93 -1.24 -41.66
CA MET A 929 -16.54 0.11 -41.28
C MET A 929 -15.19 0.44 -41.94
N ASN A 930 -15.20 1.42 -42.83
CA ASN A 930 -13.99 2.04 -43.38
C ASN A 930 -13.23 2.84 -42.32
#